data_AF-A0A150PPS7-F1
#
_entry.id   AF-A0A150PPS7-F1
#
_cell.length_a   1.000
_cell.length_b   1.000
_cell.length_c   1.000
_cell.angle_alpha   90.00
_cell.angle_beta   90.00
_cell.angle_gamma   90.00
#
_symmetry.space_group_name_H-M   'P 1'
#
loop_
_entity.id
_entity.type
_entity.pdbx_description
1 polymer ?
#
loop_
_entity_poly.entity_id
_entity_poly.type
_entity_poly.pdbx_seq_one_letter_code
_entity_poly.pdbx_strand_id
1 'polypeptide(L)'
;MVWKLSRVLLPWGVLGAFALAGCQVDLSLGGVDSSTTSSSVGGSGGSGGSGGSGGTGGIDASVTVSSSSVSTGTGGWDPPEFTPDKVDLLFVVDNSGSMGDKQDVLRLALAEFVSGITNPPCVDSSGSPANEQPASGLSACPEGSSRARTPVHDMHIGVISSSLGGHGSSACPRNISPSNADMAHLLARSDPSVIVNDLPTYLDRGFLVWDANGSHSPAGDSDPVTLTTKLDNIVQGVGQAGCGFEAPLESFYRFLVDPEPYQALTLQGDIAVPAGLDQTVLQQRKDFLRPDSLLLIVMLSDENDCSIREEGRNYLVAETRNGFRLWRPRSECATNPNDPCCRSCSQNQDGCPEDPACTGPDGFPARLSAAEDPVNLRCWDQKRRFGFDFLYPIERYTRALSSPTVALRNGDMAPNPIFSDLDPSDDNTRTRGPQHVIFTGIVGVPWQDLARQNALGEPDLVDGLDAEGNPVGGLKSAGELDAPVAGGFDSTWEIILGDPANHVAPADPFMIESMAPRSGANPITGDEPVHPDATGWNAINGREYTIPTGSSGDLQYACTFNLPITRSCDDAVQSCDCRPVAVHPIDSPLCMPEGTNDRADPLPRTTTQVGAKAYPSIRELQLIRSLGEQGIAGSICPAQVADTSYGYRPIMHAVLDRLSSAL
;
A
#
# COMPACT_ATOMS: atom_id res chain seq x y z
N MET A 1 60.61 63.18 -29.52
CA MET A 1 61.39 62.62 -28.41
C MET A 1 61.27 61.10 -28.50
N VAL A 2 62.28 60.28 -28.80
CA VAL A 2 63.60 60.08 -28.14
C VAL A 2 63.39 59.44 -26.76
N TRP A 3 63.72 58.17 -26.44
CA TRP A 3 64.37 56.99 -27.10
C TRP A 3 63.55 55.70 -26.78
N LYS A 4 63.45 54.63 -27.60
CA LYS A 4 64.41 53.50 -27.86
C LYS A 4 64.93 52.80 -26.58
N LEU A 5 65.05 51.46 -26.48
CA LEU A 5 64.81 50.32 -27.39
C LEU A 5 63.67 49.43 -26.78
N SER A 6 63.35 48.16 -27.14
CA SER A 6 63.88 47.15 -28.08
C SER A 6 62.75 46.16 -28.54
N ARG A 7 63.09 44.97 -29.05
CA ARG A 7 62.16 43.87 -29.38
C ARG A 7 62.79 42.47 -29.22
N VAL A 8 62.04 41.55 -28.59
CA VAL A 8 62.09 40.06 -28.65
C VAL A 8 60.70 39.60 -28.14
N LEU A 9 59.90 38.70 -28.72
CA LEU A 9 59.87 38.03 -30.04
C LEU A 9 58.38 37.74 -30.45
N LEU A 10 58.17 37.03 -31.55
CA LEU A 10 56.94 36.35 -32.05
C LEU A 10 57.44 35.03 -32.72
N PRO A 11 56.64 33.97 -33.01
CA PRO A 11 55.23 34.02 -33.42
C PRO A 11 54.30 32.83 -33.01
N TRP A 12 52.99 32.99 -33.30
CA TRP A 12 51.97 31.97 -33.62
C TRP A 12 51.69 30.81 -32.61
N GLY A 13 50.49 30.26 -32.50
CA GLY A 13 49.21 30.56 -33.16
C GLY A 13 48.05 29.84 -32.44
N VAL A 14 46.83 30.34 -32.59
CA VAL A 14 45.63 29.81 -31.94
C VAL A 14 45.01 28.69 -32.78
N LEU A 15 44.77 27.50 -32.18
CA LEU A 15 43.63 26.62 -32.49
C LEU A 15 43.58 25.37 -31.58
N GLY A 16 42.41 25.09 -31.01
CA GLY A 16 41.91 23.73 -30.83
C GLY A 16 42.15 22.99 -29.51
N ALA A 17 41.25 23.17 -28.53
CA ALA A 17 40.68 22.09 -27.71
C ALA A 17 39.43 22.59 -26.96
N PHE A 18 38.23 22.16 -27.38
CA PHE A 18 37.03 22.28 -26.54
C PHE A 18 37.07 21.17 -25.50
N ALA A 19 37.06 21.52 -24.21
CA ALA A 19 36.84 20.58 -23.13
C ALA A 19 35.37 20.68 -22.68
N LEU A 20 34.61 19.61 -22.91
CA LEU A 20 33.28 19.42 -22.31
C LEU A 20 33.46 19.18 -20.82
N ALA A 21 33.19 20.18 -20.00
CA ALA A 21 33.03 19.99 -18.56
C ALA A 21 31.65 19.39 -18.28
N GLY A 22 31.59 18.08 -18.05
CA GLY A 22 30.40 17.44 -17.53
C GLY A 22 30.22 17.78 -16.06
N CYS A 23 29.16 18.51 -15.71
CA CYS A 23 28.77 18.67 -14.32
C CYS A 23 28.18 17.35 -13.81
N GLN A 24 28.83 16.74 -12.82
CA GLN A 24 28.18 15.73 -11.98
C GLN A 24 27.09 16.40 -11.15
N VAL A 25 25.94 15.74 -11.04
CA VAL A 25 24.90 16.10 -10.08
C VAL A 25 24.99 15.06 -8.96
N ASP A 26 25.44 15.49 -7.78
CA ASP A 26 25.45 14.63 -6.59
C ASP A 26 24.03 14.51 -6.04
N LEU A 27 23.47 13.30 -6.10
CA LEU A 27 22.23 12.92 -5.42
C LEU A 27 22.59 12.17 -4.13
N SER A 28 22.15 12.71 -3.00
CA SER A 28 22.46 12.15 -1.67
C SER A 28 21.63 10.89 -1.37
N LEU A 29 22.07 9.75 -1.89
CA LEU A 29 21.84 8.43 -1.29
C LEU A 29 23.17 7.97 -0.70
N GLY A 30 23.24 7.83 0.63
CA GLY A 30 24.50 7.72 1.36
C GLY A 30 25.34 6.50 0.99
N GLY A 31 26.50 6.71 0.38
CA GLY A 31 27.52 5.69 0.14
C GLY A 31 28.87 6.32 -0.20
N VAL A 32 29.94 5.88 0.46
CA VAL A 32 31.31 6.31 0.18
C VAL A 32 32.23 5.09 0.14
N ASP A 33 33.16 5.10 -0.82
CA ASP A 33 34.08 4.03 -1.14
C ASP A 33 34.98 3.56 0.02
N SER A 34 35.37 2.29 -0.05
CA SER A 34 36.71 1.89 0.39
C SER A 34 37.30 0.82 -0.53
N SER A 35 38.46 1.13 -1.10
CA SER A 35 39.23 0.22 -1.95
C SER A 35 40.38 -0.39 -1.16
N THR A 36 40.62 -1.70 -1.27
CA THR A 36 41.99 -2.29 -1.21
C THR A 36 42.06 -3.76 -1.63
N THR A 37 42.73 -4.00 -2.77
CA THR A 37 43.69 -5.09 -3.05
C THR A 37 43.50 -6.53 -2.52
N SER A 38 43.14 -7.42 -3.47
CA SER A 38 43.80 -8.69 -3.83
C SER A 38 43.99 -9.84 -2.81
N SER A 39 43.48 -11.03 -3.18
CA SER A 39 44.32 -12.24 -3.37
C SER A 39 43.56 -13.34 -4.15
N SER A 40 44.32 -14.22 -4.81
CA SER A 40 43.84 -15.16 -5.83
C SER A 40 44.11 -16.63 -5.48
N VAL A 41 43.06 -17.48 -5.48
CA VAL A 41 43.06 -18.95 -5.66
C VAL A 41 41.61 -19.31 -6.11
N GLY A 42 41.28 -20.21 -7.05
CA GLY A 42 42.06 -21.19 -7.79
C GLY A 42 41.55 -22.63 -7.53
N GLY A 43 40.44 -23.06 -8.15
CA GLY A 43 39.91 -24.42 -7.97
C GLY A 43 38.71 -24.76 -8.87
N SER A 44 38.75 -25.93 -9.53
CA SER A 44 37.81 -26.32 -10.59
C SER A 44 36.96 -27.55 -10.23
N GLY A 45 35.73 -27.60 -10.76
CA GLY A 45 35.07 -28.83 -11.22
C GLY A 45 34.11 -29.54 -10.25
N GLY A 46 33.00 -30.05 -10.80
CA GLY A 46 32.06 -30.93 -10.08
C GLY A 46 30.65 -30.95 -10.66
N SER A 47 30.42 -31.72 -11.73
CA SER A 47 29.08 -31.92 -12.31
C SER A 47 28.22 -32.89 -11.51
N GLY A 48 26.90 -32.69 -11.46
CA GLY A 48 25.95 -33.68 -10.95
C GLY A 48 24.50 -33.24 -11.19
N GLY A 49 23.77 -33.96 -12.05
CA GLY A 49 22.38 -33.63 -12.39
C GLY A 49 21.41 -34.78 -12.10
N SER A 50 20.16 -34.42 -11.79
CA SER A 50 18.91 -35.20 -11.84
C SER A 50 17.79 -34.20 -11.49
N GLY A 51 16.59 -34.18 -12.08
CA GLY A 51 15.97 -35.15 -12.98
C GLY A 51 14.67 -35.68 -12.37
N GLY A 52 13.55 -34.96 -12.53
CA GLY A 52 12.24 -35.33 -12.01
C GLY A 52 11.11 -34.56 -12.70
N SER A 53 10.18 -35.28 -13.33
CA SER A 53 9.11 -34.71 -14.17
C SER A 53 7.86 -34.33 -13.37
N GLY A 54 7.10 -33.36 -13.88
CA GLY A 54 5.73 -33.09 -13.42
C GLY A 54 4.71 -34.08 -13.99
N GLY A 55 3.47 -33.99 -13.50
CA GLY A 55 2.32 -34.74 -13.99
C GLY A 55 1.02 -33.95 -13.82
N THR A 56 0.43 -33.55 -14.94
CA THR A 56 -0.94 -32.99 -15.00
C THR A 56 -1.95 -34.12 -15.17
N GLY A 57 -3.17 -33.95 -14.66
CA GLY A 57 -4.24 -34.93 -14.87
C GLY A 57 -5.52 -34.62 -14.11
N GLY A 58 -6.39 -33.79 -14.69
CA GLY A 58 -7.79 -33.71 -14.29
C GLY A 58 -8.61 -34.78 -15.02
N ILE A 59 -9.57 -35.41 -14.33
CA ILE A 59 -10.70 -36.10 -14.95
C ILE A 59 -11.97 -35.82 -14.14
N ASP A 60 -13.02 -35.48 -14.88
CA ASP A 60 -14.38 -35.31 -14.38
C ASP A 60 -15.05 -36.68 -14.21
N ALA A 61 -15.79 -36.89 -13.12
CA ALA A 61 -16.48 -38.15 -12.83
C ALA A 61 -17.66 -37.93 -11.88
N SER A 62 -18.84 -37.69 -12.45
CA SER A 62 -20.11 -37.68 -11.72
C SER A 62 -20.43 -39.07 -11.13
N VAL A 63 -20.62 -39.13 -9.81
CA VAL A 63 -21.05 -40.34 -9.10
C VAL A 63 -22.18 -39.98 -8.13
N THR A 64 -23.40 -40.42 -8.47
CA THR A 64 -24.56 -40.37 -7.57
C THR A 64 -24.56 -41.61 -6.67
N VAL A 65 -24.40 -41.46 -5.36
CA VAL A 65 -24.61 -42.56 -4.39
C VAL A 65 -25.46 -42.10 -3.21
N SER A 66 -26.45 -42.93 -2.89
CA SER A 66 -27.46 -42.71 -1.87
C SER A 66 -26.94 -42.80 -0.43
N SER A 67 -27.72 -42.24 0.49
CA SER A 67 -27.50 -42.21 1.93
C SER A 67 -27.22 -43.56 2.61
N SER A 68 -26.08 -43.66 3.29
CA SER A 68 -25.91 -44.50 4.48
C SER A 68 -24.77 -43.96 5.36
N SER A 69 -25.09 -43.61 6.61
CA SER A 69 -24.20 -42.91 7.54
C SER A 69 -23.07 -43.77 8.10
N VAL A 70 -21.82 -43.39 7.84
CA VAL A 70 -20.64 -43.78 8.63
C VAL A 70 -19.72 -42.55 8.74
N SER A 71 -19.29 -42.21 9.96
CA SER A 71 -18.48 -41.02 10.22
C SER A 71 -17.01 -41.23 9.86
N THR A 72 -16.48 -40.40 8.97
CA THR A 72 -15.05 -40.17 8.77
C THR A 72 -14.75 -38.68 8.94
N GLY A 73 -13.91 -38.33 9.91
CA GLY A 73 -13.71 -36.95 10.32
C GLY A 73 -12.90 -36.12 9.32
N THR A 74 -13.59 -35.37 8.47
CA THR A 74 -13.15 -34.06 8.02
C THR A 74 -13.74 -33.04 8.99
N GLY A 75 -12.89 -32.30 9.72
CA GLY A 75 -13.35 -31.30 10.69
C GLY A 75 -14.14 -30.21 9.99
N GLY A 76 -15.45 -30.16 10.23
CA GLY A 76 -16.24 -28.98 9.92
C GLY A 76 -15.79 -27.85 10.83
N TRP A 77 -15.43 -26.71 10.24
CA TRP A 77 -15.36 -25.47 11.00
C TRP A 77 -16.81 -25.02 11.22
N ASP A 78 -17.30 -25.18 12.45
CA ASP A 78 -18.57 -24.60 12.84
C ASP A 78 -18.36 -23.09 13.07
N PRO A 79 -19.14 -22.20 12.44
CA PRO A 79 -19.00 -20.77 12.64
C PRO A 79 -19.28 -20.40 14.10
N PRO A 80 -18.46 -19.55 14.74
CA PRO A 80 -18.59 -19.28 16.16
C PRO A 80 -19.85 -18.48 16.48
N GLU A 81 -20.73 -19.06 17.31
CA GLU A 81 -21.96 -18.42 17.81
C GLU A 81 -21.66 -17.46 18.99
N PHE A 82 -20.98 -16.35 18.72
CA PHE A 82 -20.95 -15.20 19.63
C PHE A 82 -20.88 -13.88 18.85
N THR A 83 -21.47 -12.84 19.42
CA THR A 83 -21.24 -11.45 18.98
C THR A 83 -20.06 -10.89 19.78
N PRO A 84 -18.99 -10.37 19.14
CA PRO A 84 -17.90 -9.73 19.86
C PRO A 84 -18.36 -8.51 20.68
N ASP A 85 -17.75 -8.29 21.83
CA ASP A 85 -17.90 -7.08 22.67
C ASP A 85 -16.59 -6.28 22.80
N LYS A 86 -15.53 -6.79 22.17
CA LYS A 86 -14.16 -6.26 22.14
C LYS A 86 -13.73 -5.97 20.71
N VAL A 87 -12.77 -5.06 20.54
CA VAL A 87 -12.16 -4.75 19.23
C VAL A 87 -10.63 -4.86 19.30
N ASP A 88 -10.01 -5.51 18.31
CA ASP A 88 -8.58 -5.37 18.06
C ASP A 88 -8.41 -4.60 16.75
N LEU A 89 -7.75 -3.44 16.82
CA LEU A 89 -7.58 -2.50 15.72
C LEU A 89 -6.10 -2.43 15.33
N LEU A 90 -5.77 -2.83 14.09
CA LEU A 90 -4.43 -2.71 13.54
C LEU A 90 -4.40 -1.64 12.44
N PHE A 91 -3.58 -0.61 12.62
CA PHE A 91 -3.20 0.29 11.53
C PHE A 91 -1.96 -0.26 10.80
N VAL A 92 -2.04 -0.29 9.47
CA VAL A 92 -0.93 -0.63 8.58
C VAL A 92 -0.62 0.62 7.77
N VAL A 93 0.36 1.40 8.24
CA VAL A 93 0.65 2.73 7.73
C VAL A 93 1.86 2.67 6.82
N ASP A 94 1.67 2.97 5.54
CA ASP A 94 2.77 3.09 4.62
C ASP A 94 3.72 4.23 5.04
N ASN A 95 5.01 3.93 5.08
CA ASN A 95 6.08 4.82 5.49
C ASN A 95 7.05 5.19 4.35
N SER A 96 6.59 5.07 3.10
CA SER A 96 7.26 5.58 1.91
C SER A 96 7.48 7.10 1.93
N GLY A 97 8.31 7.58 1.01
CA GLY A 97 8.71 8.99 0.95
C GLY A 97 7.59 9.99 0.67
N SER A 98 6.45 9.55 0.11
CA SER A 98 5.31 10.39 -0.26
C SER A 98 4.22 10.49 0.81
N MET A 99 4.34 9.75 1.92
CA MET A 99 3.19 9.49 2.81
C MET A 99 2.90 10.58 3.85
N GLY A 100 3.80 11.53 4.09
CA GLY A 100 3.67 12.53 5.17
C GLY A 100 2.31 13.24 5.21
N ASP A 101 1.85 13.80 4.11
CA ASP A 101 0.55 14.52 4.05
C ASP A 101 -0.66 13.61 4.30
N LYS A 102 -0.56 12.34 3.91
CA LYS A 102 -1.63 11.35 4.08
C LYS A 102 -1.68 10.86 5.52
N GLN A 103 -0.53 10.68 6.15
CA GLN A 103 -0.43 10.41 7.58
C GLN A 103 -0.98 11.58 8.41
N ASP A 104 -0.72 12.84 8.03
CA ASP A 104 -1.31 14.02 8.68
C ASP A 104 -2.83 14.08 8.51
N VAL A 105 -3.38 13.78 7.32
CA VAL A 105 -4.84 13.67 7.12
C VAL A 105 -5.45 12.54 7.97
N LEU A 106 -4.77 11.39 8.10
CA LEU A 106 -5.20 10.32 9.01
C LEU A 106 -5.22 10.80 10.47
N ARG A 107 -4.11 11.39 10.94
CA ARG A 107 -3.96 11.95 12.30
C ARG A 107 -5.12 12.89 12.67
N LEU A 108 -5.51 13.75 11.73
CA LEU A 108 -6.62 14.71 11.89
C LEU A 108 -8.03 14.05 11.91
N ALA A 109 -8.17 12.81 11.45
CA ALA A 109 -9.38 12.00 11.56
C ALA A 109 -9.42 11.08 12.80
N LEU A 110 -8.26 10.74 13.39
CA LEU A 110 -8.18 9.79 14.51
C LEU A 110 -9.05 10.18 15.72
N ALA A 111 -9.10 11.46 16.08
CA ALA A 111 -9.86 11.94 17.24
C ALA A 111 -11.37 11.66 17.12
N GLU A 112 -11.93 11.88 15.94
CA GLU A 112 -13.34 11.60 15.67
C GLU A 112 -13.60 10.10 15.54
N PHE A 113 -12.68 9.34 14.93
CA PHE A 113 -12.79 7.88 14.85
C PHE A 113 -12.77 7.23 16.24
N VAL A 114 -11.78 7.55 17.08
CA VAL A 114 -11.69 7.04 18.46
C VAL A 114 -12.91 7.46 19.29
N SER A 115 -13.35 8.73 19.19
CA SER A 115 -14.58 9.17 19.87
C SER A 115 -15.82 8.43 19.35
N GLY A 116 -15.93 8.22 18.03
CA GLY A 116 -17.03 7.52 17.38
C GLY A 116 -17.12 6.02 17.72
N ILE A 117 -16.01 5.40 18.14
CA ILE A 117 -15.94 4.04 18.71
C ILE A 117 -16.28 4.06 20.21
N THR A 118 -15.65 4.95 20.99
CA THR A 118 -15.59 4.86 22.46
C THR A 118 -16.68 5.63 23.19
N ASN A 119 -17.19 6.71 22.59
CA ASN A 119 -18.31 7.52 23.08
C ASN A 119 -19.18 8.02 21.90
N PRO A 120 -19.85 7.12 21.14
CA PRO A 120 -20.69 7.52 20.02
C PRO A 120 -21.79 8.50 20.45
N PRO A 121 -22.18 9.48 19.62
CA PRO A 121 -23.12 10.51 20.01
C PRO A 121 -24.49 9.92 20.38
N CYS A 122 -25.14 10.54 21.36
CA CYS A 122 -26.56 10.37 21.60
C CYS A 122 -27.33 11.14 20.53
N VAL A 123 -28.26 10.45 19.86
CA VAL A 123 -29.14 10.99 18.82
C VAL A 123 -30.61 10.81 19.23
N ASP A 124 -31.47 11.70 18.75
CA ASP A 124 -32.92 11.58 18.91
C ASP A 124 -33.53 10.59 17.91
N SER A 125 -34.86 10.43 17.95
CA SER A 125 -35.60 9.54 17.05
C SER A 125 -35.57 9.94 15.56
N SER A 126 -34.99 11.10 15.22
CA SER A 126 -34.75 11.56 13.85
C SER A 126 -33.28 11.44 13.43
N GLY A 127 -32.42 10.85 14.29
CA GLY A 127 -30.98 10.75 14.06
C GLY A 127 -30.20 12.03 14.34
N SER A 128 -30.85 13.10 14.82
CA SER A 128 -30.19 14.37 15.11
C SER A 128 -29.43 14.29 16.46
N PRO A 129 -28.21 14.82 16.57
CA PRO A 129 -27.47 14.83 17.84
C PRO A 129 -28.23 15.55 18.96
N ALA A 130 -28.31 14.90 20.13
CA ALA A 130 -28.88 15.50 21.33
C ALA A 130 -28.08 16.74 21.79
N ASN A 131 -28.78 17.76 22.30
CA ASN A 131 -28.19 19.04 22.75
C ASN A 131 -27.13 18.88 23.85
N GLU A 132 -27.25 17.83 24.67
CA GLU A 132 -26.28 17.46 25.69
C GLU A 132 -25.71 16.08 25.37
N GLN A 133 -24.38 15.94 25.39
CA GLN A 133 -23.69 14.69 25.11
C GLN A 133 -23.03 14.18 26.39
N PRO A 134 -23.21 12.90 26.79
CA PRO A 134 -22.57 12.37 27.98
C PRO A 134 -21.05 12.31 27.84
N ALA A 135 -20.34 12.55 28.94
CA ALA A 135 -18.87 12.62 28.94
C ALA A 135 -18.14 11.28 28.68
N SER A 136 -18.84 10.15 28.73
CA SER A 136 -18.28 8.82 28.46
C SER A 136 -19.32 7.89 27.85
N GLY A 137 -18.87 6.86 27.10
CA GLY A 137 -19.75 5.83 26.53
C GLY A 137 -20.51 5.01 27.57
N LEU A 138 -19.97 4.89 28.79
CA LEU A 138 -20.62 4.22 29.93
C LEU A 138 -21.82 4.99 30.51
N SER A 139 -21.92 6.29 30.21
CA SER A 139 -23.02 7.13 30.69
C SER A 139 -24.25 6.97 29.80
N ALA A 140 -25.43 6.85 30.41
CA ALA A 140 -26.69 6.82 29.69
C ALA A 140 -26.92 8.12 28.89
N CYS A 141 -27.62 8.01 27.75
CA CYS A 141 -28.04 9.18 26.98
C CYS A 141 -29.13 9.99 27.73
N PRO A 142 -29.26 11.30 27.44
CA PRO A 142 -30.37 12.10 27.92
C PRO A 142 -31.74 11.51 27.53
N GLU A 143 -32.77 11.79 28.35
CA GLU A 143 -34.13 11.34 28.10
C GLU A 143 -34.63 11.76 26.70
N GLY A 144 -35.21 10.82 25.95
CA GLY A 144 -35.63 11.02 24.57
C GLY A 144 -34.55 10.80 23.50
N SER A 145 -33.34 10.41 23.88
CA SER A 145 -32.24 10.07 22.97
C SER A 145 -31.61 8.70 23.26
N SER A 146 -30.96 8.12 22.26
CA SER A 146 -30.23 6.84 22.34
C SER A 146 -28.86 6.98 21.68
N ARG A 147 -27.91 6.10 22.00
CA ARG A 147 -26.61 6.11 21.30
C ARG A 147 -26.82 5.79 19.81
N ALA A 148 -26.10 6.47 18.94
CA ALA A 148 -26.10 6.20 17.50
C ALA A 148 -25.59 4.78 17.17
N ARG A 149 -24.73 4.22 18.04
CA ARG A 149 -24.21 2.85 17.98
C ARG A 149 -23.71 2.40 19.35
N THR A 150 -23.50 1.10 19.54
CA THR A 150 -22.93 0.53 20.77
C THR A 150 -21.52 1.07 21.01
N PRO A 151 -21.23 1.71 22.18
CA PRO A 151 -19.87 2.12 22.51
C PRO A 151 -18.98 0.91 22.80
N VAL A 152 -17.78 0.87 22.24
CA VAL A 152 -16.79 -0.17 22.60
C VAL A 152 -16.16 0.18 23.95
N HIS A 153 -16.02 -0.81 24.82
CA HIS A 153 -15.50 -0.64 26.18
C HIS A 153 -14.12 -1.26 26.42
N ASP A 154 -13.69 -2.18 25.55
CA ASP A 154 -12.42 -2.89 25.65
C ASP A 154 -11.80 -3.07 24.25
N MET A 155 -10.71 -2.35 23.97
CA MET A 155 -10.08 -2.36 22.63
C MET A 155 -8.55 -2.30 22.68
N HIS A 156 -7.89 -3.12 21.87
CA HIS A 156 -6.45 -3.05 21.62
C HIS A 156 -6.20 -2.26 20.33
N ILE A 157 -5.19 -1.37 20.32
CA ILE A 157 -4.81 -0.60 19.11
C ILE A 157 -3.31 -0.75 18.85
N GLY A 158 -2.96 -1.36 17.72
CA GLY A 158 -1.58 -1.54 17.24
C GLY A 158 -1.32 -0.75 15.96
N VAL A 159 -0.05 -0.43 15.71
CA VAL A 159 0.40 0.22 14.46
C VAL A 159 1.65 -0.51 13.95
N ILE A 160 1.67 -0.84 12.66
CA ILE A 160 2.84 -1.36 11.93
C ILE A 160 3.04 -0.56 10.64
N SER A 161 4.22 -0.67 10.02
CA SER A 161 4.52 -0.04 8.72
C SER A 161 4.52 -1.02 7.54
N SER A 162 4.53 -0.49 6.31
CA SER A 162 4.75 -1.25 5.06
C SER A 162 6.18 -1.81 4.88
N SER A 163 7.14 -1.43 5.73
CA SER A 163 8.56 -1.71 5.49
C SER A 163 9.07 -3.06 6.02
N LEU A 164 9.32 -4.00 5.09
CA LEU A 164 9.91 -5.33 5.36
C LEU A 164 11.40 -5.46 4.97
N GLY A 165 12.01 -4.39 4.45
CA GLY A 165 13.41 -4.36 4.01
C GLY A 165 13.61 -4.82 2.56
N GLY A 166 14.85 -4.78 2.06
CA GLY A 166 15.14 -5.07 0.65
C GLY A 166 15.02 -6.54 0.21
N HIS A 167 14.36 -7.42 0.97
CA HIS A 167 14.22 -8.86 0.71
C HIS A 167 15.54 -9.61 0.39
N GLY A 168 16.69 -9.11 0.86
CA GLY A 168 18.03 -9.67 0.57
C GLY A 168 18.80 -9.00 -0.58
N SER A 169 18.19 -8.03 -1.26
CA SER A 169 18.86 -7.14 -2.22
C SER A 169 19.75 -6.08 -1.54
N SER A 170 20.35 -5.18 -2.33
CA SER A 170 21.02 -3.98 -1.81
C SER A 170 20.09 -2.83 -1.43
N ALA A 171 18.78 -2.91 -1.69
CA ALA A 171 17.83 -1.86 -1.35
C ALA A 171 17.50 -1.83 0.15
N CYS A 172 16.96 -0.69 0.57
CA CYS A 172 16.42 -0.48 1.92
C CYS A 172 17.34 -0.97 3.06
N PRO A 173 18.63 -0.58 3.11
CA PRO A 173 19.53 -1.07 4.12
C PRO A 173 19.28 -0.34 5.46
N ARG A 174 19.14 -1.11 6.55
CA ARG A 174 18.82 -0.60 7.90
C ARG A 174 19.82 0.43 8.48
N ASN A 175 21.03 0.52 7.95
CA ASN A 175 22.04 1.49 8.38
C ASN A 175 21.86 2.89 7.75
N ILE A 176 21.02 3.03 6.73
CA ILE A 176 20.65 4.32 6.14
C ILE A 176 19.39 4.88 6.82
N SER A 177 18.40 4.02 7.07
CA SER A 177 17.23 4.31 7.90
C SER A 177 16.84 3.03 8.65
N PRO A 178 16.64 3.06 9.98
CA PRO A 178 16.10 1.91 10.72
C PRO A 178 14.71 1.48 10.20
N SER A 179 13.88 2.48 9.86
CA SER A 179 12.52 2.29 9.33
C SER A 179 12.46 1.54 8.00
N ASN A 180 13.59 1.40 7.28
CA ASN A 180 13.66 0.60 6.05
C ASN A 180 13.22 -0.86 6.24
N ALA A 181 13.28 -1.40 7.46
CA ALA A 181 12.82 -2.76 7.74
C ALA A 181 12.29 -2.81 9.18
N ASP A 182 11.05 -2.39 9.37
CA ASP A 182 10.34 -2.51 10.65
C ASP A 182 9.81 -3.94 10.90
N MET A 183 9.86 -4.82 9.88
CA MET A 183 9.61 -6.27 10.00
C MET A 183 8.23 -6.63 10.54
N ALA A 184 7.24 -5.75 10.35
CA ALA A 184 5.91 -5.83 10.95
C ALA A 184 5.91 -5.97 12.49
N HIS A 185 6.92 -5.41 13.17
CA HIS A 185 6.90 -5.25 14.63
C HIS A 185 5.99 -4.08 15.01
N LEU A 186 5.26 -4.20 16.13
CA LEU A 186 4.44 -3.11 16.65
C LEU A 186 5.30 -1.87 16.94
N LEU A 187 4.93 -0.76 16.31
CA LEU A 187 5.59 0.53 16.43
C LEU A 187 4.97 1.35 17.56
N ALA A 188 5.83 1.91 18.39
CA ALA A 188 5.50 2.89 19.41
C ALA A 188 6.72 3.80 19.64
N ARG A 189 7.16 4.44 18.56
CA ARG A 189 8.33 5.33 18.52
C ARG A 189 7.92 6.77 18.22
N SER A 190 8.71 7.74 18.65
CA SER A 190 8.47 9.18 18.44
C SER A 190 8.95 9.69 17.07
N ASP A 191 9.90 9.00 16.42
CA ASP A 191 10.54 9.40 15.16
C ASP A 191 11.05 8.15 14.41
N PRO A 192 11.03 8.12 13.05
CA PRO A 192 11.49 6.96 12.25
C PRO A 192 12.97 6.55 12.43
N SER A 193 13.82 7.40 13.03
CA SER A 193 15.20 7.04 13.39
C SER A 193 15.31 6.29 14.73
N VAL A 194 14.25 6.25 15.53
CA VAL A 194 14.22 5.56 16.82
C VAL A 194 14.05 4.04 16.61
N ILE A 195 15.08 3.29 16.99
CA ILE A 195 15.18 1.82 16.79
C ILE A 195 14.36 1.03 17.82
N VAL A 196 14.16 1.59 19.01
CA VAL A 196 13.47 0.95 20.14
C VAL A 196 12.36 1.88 20.60
N ASN A 197 11.13 1.37 20.62
CA ASN A 197 9.93 2.10 21.05
C ASN A 197 10.17 2.89 22.35
N ASP A 198 9.95 4.22 22.27
CA ASP A 198 10.15 5.19 23.34
C ASP A 198 8.83 5.86 23.79
N LEU A 199 7.72 5.61 23.09
CA LEU A 199 6.39 6.07 23.48
C LEU A 199 5.73 5.07 24.46
N PRO A 200 4.98 5.57 25.46
CA PRO A 200 4.35 4.72 26.46
C PRO A 200 3.22 3.89 25.84
N THR A 201 3.28 2.57 26.05
CA THR A 201 2.25 1.61 25.61
C THR A 201 1.77 0.76 26.78
N TYR A 202 0.69 0.00 26.58
CA TYR A 202 0.16 -0.84 27.64
C TYR A 202 1.17 -1.94 28.01
N LEU A 203 1.66 -1.92 29.26
CA LEU A 203 2.70 -2.82 29.77
C LEU A 203 3.98 -2.88 28.89
N ASP A 204 4.31 -1.78 28.20
CA ASP A 204 5.42 -1.68 27.24
C ASP A 204 5.36 -2.71 26.08
N ARG A 205 4.16 -3.20 25.75
CA ARG A 205 3.94 -4.25 24.73
C ARG A 205 3.86 -3.76 23.28
N GLY A 206 3.93 -2.45 23.05
CA GLY A 206 3.87 -1.85 21.71
C GLY A 206 2.47 -1.54 21.17
N PHE A 207 1.40 -1.82 21.94
CA PHE A 207 0.02 -1.45 21.59
C PHE A 207 -0.66 -0.66 22.73
N LEU A 208 -1.72 0.07 22.38
CA LEU A 208 -2.56 0.80 23.32
C LEU A 208 -3.76 -0.04 23.74
N VAL A 209 -4.26 0.18 24.95
CA VAL A 209 -5.48 -0.48 25.46
C VAL A 209 -6.47 0.59 25.90
N TRP A 210 -7.62 0.61 25.24
CA TRP A 210 -8.84 1.25 25.72
C TRP A 210 -9.53 0.31 26.71
N ASP A 211 -9.77 0.77 27.93
CA ASP A 211 -10.37 0.01 29.02
C ASP A 211 -11.33 0.92 29.79
N ALA A 212 -12.51 1.18 29.21
CA ALA A 212 -13.50 2.07 29.78
C ALA A 212 -13.92 1.66 31.21
N ASN A 213 -13.93 0.34 31.47
CA ASN A 213 -14.39 -0.24 32.73
C ASN A 213 -13.29 -0.40 33.79
N GLY A 214 -12.00 -0.22 33.46
CA GLY A 214 -10.90 -0.54 34.37
C GLY A 214 -10.80 -2.05 34.67
N SER A 215 -11.12 -2.87 33.67
CA SER A 215 -11.19 -4.33 33.73
C SER A 215 -9.83 -5.02 33.58
N HIS A 216 -8.84 -4.34 32.99
CA HIS A 216 -7.47 -4.84 32.86
C HIS A 216 -6.67 -4.65 34.16
N SER A 217 -5.53 -5.35 34.28
CA SER A 217 -4.64 -5.23 35.44
C SER A 217 -3.17 -5.07 34.99
N PRO A 218 -2.61 -3.84 35.04
CA PRO A 218 -3.24 -2.58 35.46
C PRO A 218 -4.35 -2.14 34.49
N ALA A 219 -5.20 -1.19 34.91
CA ALA A 219 -6.22 -0.63 34.03
C ALA A 219 -5.58 0.07 32.80
N GLY A 220 -6.27 -0.01 31.65
CA GLY A 220 -5.91 0.71 30.43
C GLY A 220 -6.30 2.19 30.44
N ASP A 221 -6.25 2.84 29.27
CA ASP A 221 -6.75 4.20 29.10
C ASP A 221 -8.28 4.22 29.10
N SER A 222 -8.88 5.12 29.89
CA SER A 222 -10.34 5.37 29.95
C SER A 222 -10.73 6.81 29.57
N ASP A 223 -9.76 7.63 29.16
CA ASP A 223 -9.96 8.95 28.54
C ASP A 223 -9.68 8.88 27.03
N PRO A 224 -10.68 9.10 26.15
CA PRO A 224 -10.49 9.10 24.70
C PRO A 224 -9.46 10.12 24.21
N VAL A 225 -9.30 11.26 24.90
CA VAL A 225 -8.34 12.30 24.51
C VAL A 225 -6.91 11.81 24.74
N THR A 226 -6.63 11.24 25.91
CA THR A 226 -5.35 10.60 26.23
C THR A 226 -5.03 9.46 25.26
N LEU A 227 -5.99 8.57 25.00
CA LEU A 227 -5.80 7.46 24.04
C LEU A 227 -5.48 7.98 22.63
N THR A 228 -6.27 8.93 22.13
CA THR A 228 -6.06 9.55 20.81
C THR A 228 -4.69 10.22 20.74
N THR A 229 -4.27 10.94 21.77
CA THR A 229 -2.97 11.63 21.80
C THR A 229 -1.81 10.62 21.71
N LYS A 230 -1.91 9.46 22.36
CA LYS A 230 -0.91 8.39 22.20
C LYS A 230 -0.90 7.83 20.78
N LEU A 231 -2.07 7.52 20.22
CA LEU A 231 -2.19 6.98 18.87
C LEU A 231 -1.66 7.95 17.79
N ASP A 232 -1.98 9.23 17.93
CA ASP A 232 -1.47 10.32 17.07
C ASP A 232 0.07 10.33 17.03
N ASN A 233 0.72 10.34 18.20
CA ASN A 233 2.18 10.30 18.31
C ASN A 233 2.78 9.02 17.68
N ILE A 234 2.14 7.85 17.86
CA ILE A 234 2.60 6.59 17.26
C ILE A 234 2.51 6.66 15.73
N VAL A 235 1.40 7.13 15.17
CA VAL A 235 1.24 7.31 13.72
C VAL A 235 2.25 8.34 13.18
N GLN A 236 2.60 9.37 13.95
CA GLN A 236 3.66 10.32 13.58
C GLN A 236 5.03 9.64 13.44
N GLY A 237 5.39 8.80 14.40
CA GLY A 237 6.69 8.13 14.44
C GLY A 237 6.84 6.97 13.46
N VAL A 238 5.77 6.55 12.78
CA VAL A 238 5.87 5.69 11.59
C VAL A 238 6.79 6.36 10.55
N GLY A 239 6.55 7.65 10.29
CA GLY A 239 7.36 8.51 9.44
C GLY A 239 7.30 8.17 7.94
N GLN A 240 8.24 8.73 7.18
CA GLN A 240 8.33 8.66 5.71
C GLN A 240 9.71 8.21 5.22
N ALA A 241 10.42 7.46 6.07
CA ALA A 241 11.79 6.98 5.85
C ALA A 241 11.88 5.45 5.76
N GLY A 242 10.78 4.83 5.33
CA GLY A 242 10.69 3.42 5.02
C GLY A 242 11.37 3.01 3.72
N CYS A 243 11.20 1.75 3.38
CA CYS A 243 11.65 1.15 2.14
C CYS A 243 10.78 1.59 0.97
N GLY A 244 11.41 2.06 -0.12
CA GLY A 244 10.79 2.34 -1.42
C GLY A 244 10.35 1.10 -2.21
N PHE A 245 9.93 0.06 -1.49
CA PHE A 245 9.35 -1.20 -1.97
C PHE A 245 8.38 -1.66 -0.87
N GLU A 246 7.26 -0.96 -0.84
CA GLU A 246 6.23 -0.94 0.19
C GLU A 246 5.45 -2.26 0.14
N ALA A 247 5.40 -3.01 1.25
CA ALA A 247 4.71 -4.30 1.30
C ALA A 247 3.56 -4.28 2.33
N PRO A 248 2.55 -3.39 2.21
CA PRO A 248 1.50 -3.27 3.22
C PRO A 248 0.67 -4.56 3.35
N LEU A 249 0.45 -5.32 2.26
CA LEU A 249 -0.28 -6.59 2.32
C LEU A 249 0.52 -7.67 3.07
N GLU A 250 1.81 -7.84 2.78
CA GLU A 250 2.66 -8.79 3.48
C GLU A 250 2.98 -8.34 4.92
N SER A 251 3.02 -7.04 5.21
CA SER A 251 3.18 -6.53 6.58
C SER A 251 2.03 -6.96 7.49
N PHE A 252 0.77 -6.80 7.05
CA PHE A 252 -0.36 -7.28 7.86
C PHE A 252 -0.39 -8.80 7.95
N TYR A 253 -0.09 -9.51 6.83
CA TYR A 253 -0.05 -10.97 6.81
C TYR A 253 1.00 -11.50 7.79
N ARG A 254 2.22 -10.95 7.75
CA ARG A 254 3.33 -11.32 8.62
C ARG A 254 2.98 -11.11 10.09
N PHE A 255 2.37 -9.99 10.45
CA PHE A 255 1.99 -9.73 11.84
C PHE A 255 0.83 -10.62 12.30
N LEU A 256 -0.30 -10.60 11.59
CA LEU A 256 -1.56 -11.21 12.04
C LEU A 256 -1.67 -12.70 11.72
N VAL A 257 -1.06 -13.20 10.64
CA VAL A 257 -1.43 -14.47 10.01
C VAL A 257 -0.28 -15.46 9.89
N ASP A 258 0.93 -15.02 9.53
CA ASP A 258 2.05 -15.94 9.28
C ASP A 258 2.36 -16.77 10.55
N PRO A 259 2.20 -18.11 10.54
CA PRO A 259 2.57 -18.94 11.68
C PRO A 259 4.08 -19.04 11.86
N GLU A 260 4.85 -18.79 10.79
CA GLU A 260 6.30 -18.87 10.74
C GLU A 260 6.92 -17.55 10.22
N PRO A 261 6.78 -16.41 10.91
CA PRO A 261 7.42 -15.16 10.50
C PRO A 261 8.94 -15.31 10.59
N TYR A 262 9.67 -14.96 9.52
CA TYR A 262 11.12 -15.20 9.47
C TYR A 262 11.92 -14.18 10.28
N GLN A 263 12.91 -14.64 11.05
CA GLN A 263 13.77 -13.73 11.84
C GLN A 263 14.71 -12.93 10.94
N ALA A 264 15.24 -13.56 9.90
CA ALA A 264 16.12 -12.95 8.92
C ALA A 264 15.93 -13.60 7.55
N LEU A 265 16.26 -12.87 6.49
CA LEU A 265 16.34 -13.40 5.14
C LEU A 265 17.81 -13.39 4.73
N THR A 266 18.32 -14.54 4.27
CA THR A 266 19.74 -14.72 3.94
C THR A 266 19.91 -15.15 2.49
N LEU A 267 20.92 -14.62 1.80
CA LEU A 267 21.31 -15.11 0.47
C LEU A 267 22.23 -16.33 0.60
N GLN A 268 21.75 -17.49 0.16
CA GLN A 268 22.54 -18.72 0.02
C GLN A 268 22.94 -18.86 -1.46
N GLY A 269 24.10 -18.32 -1.82
CA GLY A 269 24.47 -18.12 -3.22
C GLY A 269 23.69 -16.94 -3.80
N ASP A 270 22.84 -17.20 -4.80
CA ASP A 270 21.92 -16.21 -5.38
C ASP A 270 20.45 -16.50 -5.06
N ILE A 271 20.19 -17.26 -3.99
CA ILE A 271 18.85 -17.64 -3.52
C ILE A 271 18.56 -17.02 -2.16
N ALA A 272 17.49 -16.24 -2.06
CA ALA A 272 16.87 -15.80 -0.82
C ALA A 272 16.27 -17.00 -0.07
N VAL A 273 16.70 -17.16 1.19
CA VAL A 273 16.23 -18.21 2.10
C VAL A 273 15.83 -17.58 3.44
N PRO A 274 14.54 -17.66 3.83
CA PRO A 274 14.06 -17.27 5.15
C PRO A 274 14.67 -18.15 6.25
N ALA A 275 15.17 -17.52 7.32
CA ALA A 275 15.89 -18.18 8.41
C ALA A 275 15.30 -17.80 9.77
N GLY A 276 15.21 -18.80 10.66
CA GLY A 276 14.70 -18.64 12.02
C GLY A 276 13.20 -18.31 12.09
N LEU A 277 12.76 -18.00 13.31
CA LEU A 277 11.42 -17.53 13.64
C LEU A 277 11.52 -16.20 14.39
N ASP A 278 10.75 -15.21 13.96
CA ASP A 278 10.66 -13.89 14.58
C ASP A 278 9.82 -13.97 15.86
N GLN A 279 10.50 -14.25 16.98
CA GLN A 279 9.86 -14.35 18.28
C GLN A 279 9.20 -13.03 18.73
N THR A 280 9.63 -11.88 18.21
CA THR A 280 9.00 -10.59 18.52
C THR A 280 7.60 -10.53 17.92
N VAL A 281 7.45 -10.86 16.64
CA VAL A 281 6.13 -10.93 15.98
C VAL A 281 5.22 -11.95 16.66
N LEU A 282 5.74 -13.16 16.95
CA LEU A 282 4.96 -14.21 17.60
C LEU A 282 4.44 -13.78 18.98
N GLN A 283 5.29 -13.16 19.80
CA GLN A 283 4.91 -12.68 21.13
C GLN A 283 3.96 -11.47 21.06
N GLN A 284 4.27 -10.47 20.22
CA GLN A 284 3.43 -9.29 20.05
C GLN A 284 2.04 -9.65 19.52
N ARG A 285 1.94 -10.55 18.53
CA ARG A 285 0.64 -11.07 18.06
C ARG A 285 -0.12 -11.76 19.18
N LYS A 286 0.54 -12.64 19.95
CA LYS A 286 -0.11 -13.33 21.08
C LYS A 286 -0.65 -12.33 22.12
N ASP A 287 0.12 -11.31 22.47
CA ASP A 287 -0.29 -10.32 23.46
C ASP A 287 -1.38 -9.35 22.93
N PHE A 288 -1.40 -9.09 21.62
CA PHE A 288 -2.32 -8.15 20.98
C PHE A 288 -3.64 -8.79 20.54
N LEU A 289 -3.61 -9.97 19.92
CA LEU A 289 -4.75 -10.52 19.18
C LEU A 289 -5.58 -11.45 20.05
N ARG A 290 -6.80 -11.03 20.39
CA ARG A 290 -7.73 -11.77 21.23
C ARG A 290 -8.68 -12.60 20.35
N PRO A 291 -8.99 -13.85 20.71
CA PRO A 291 -9.77 -14.72 19.83
C PRO A 291 -11.29 -14.46 19.93
N ASP A 292 -11.75 -13.63 20.87
CA ASP A 292 -13.15 -13.24 21.06
C ASP A 292 -13.46 -11.76 20.72
N SER A 293 -12.54 -11.05 20.08
CA SER A 293 -12.75 -9.68 19.60
C SER A 293 -13.16 -9.64 18.12
N LEU A 294 -13.71 -8.50 17.69
CA LEU A 294 -13.79 -8.10 16.29
C LEU A 294 -12.41 -7.58 15.85
N LEU A 295 -11.91 -8.00 14.68
CA LEU A 295 -10.65 -7.51 14.13
C LEU A 295 -10.93 -6.44 13.07
N LEU A 296 -10.46 -5.21 13.31
CA LEU A 296 -10.40 -4.14 12.31
C LEU A 296 -8.96 -3.98 11.83
N ILE A 297 -8.77 -3.99 10.51
CA ILE A 297 -7.50 -3.67 9.85
C ILE A 297 -7.73 -2.39 9.04
N VAL A 298 -6.94 -1.34 9.30
CA VAL A 298 -7.00 -0.07 8.55
C VAL A 298 -5.64 0.15 7.90
N MET A 299 -5.58 -0.03 6.59
CA MET A 299 -4.39 0.15 5.77
C MET A 299 -4.40 1.51 5.08
N LEU A 300 -3.24 2.17 5.02
CA LEU A 300 -3.06 3.48 4.38
C LEU A 300 -1.81 3.41 3.47
N SER A 301 -1.96 3.55 2.16
CA SER A 301 -0.85 3.65 1.19
C SER A 301 -1.25 4.48 -0.04
N ASP A 302 -0.31 5.24 -0.62
CA ASP A 302 -0.53 6.05 -1.82
C ASP A 302 0.06 5.46 -3.11
N GLU A 303 0.57 4.22 -3.02
CA GLU A 303 1.21 3.44 -4.08
C GLU A 303 0.55 2.04 -4.21
N ASN A 304 1.11 1.15 -5.03
CA ASN A 304 0.56 -0.18 -5.32
C ASN A 304 1.45 -1.26 -4.69
N ASP A 305 0.87 -2.19 -3.94
CA ASP A 305 1.56 -3.16 -3.08
C ASP A 305 2.73 -3.88 -3.76
N CYS A 306 3.90 -3.79 -3.15
CA CYS A 306 5.10 -4.51 -3.51
C CYS A 306 5.44 -5.63 -2.52
N SER A 307 4.46 -6.49 -2.21
CA SER A 307 4.68 -7.67 -1.36
C SER A 307 5.52 -8.75 -2.05
N ILE A 308 6.85 -8.53 -2.11
CA ILE A 308 7.84 -9.40 -2.72
C ILE A 308 7.96 -10.71 -1.93
N ARG A 309 7.93 -11.82 -2.64
CA ARG A 309 8.09 -13.17 -2.10
C ARG A 309 9.47 -13.38 -1.46
N GLU A 310 9.54 -13.84 -0.21
CA GLU A 310 10.82 -14.01 0.51
C GLU A 310 11.72 -15.16 0.04
N GLU A 311 11.27 -16.02 -0.89
CA GLU A 311 12.07 -17.14 -1.40
C GLU A 311 12.77 -16.89 -2.75
N GLY A 312 13.70 -17.79 -3.12
CA GLY A 312 14.16 -17.91 -4.51
C GLY A 312 14.97 -16.71 -4.98
N ARG A 313 14.70 -16.25 -6.21
CA ARG A 313 15.39 -15.09 -6.81
C ARG A 313 14.49 -13.85 -6.84
N ASN A 314 13.42 -13.86 -6.04
CA ASN A 314 12.37 -12.85 -6.12
C ASN A 314 12.86 -11.46 -5.71
N TYR A 315 13.79 -11.39 -4.76
CA TYR A 315 14.50 -10.19 -4.32
C TYR A 315 15.17 -9.37 -5.43
N LEU A 316 15.41 -9.96 -6.61
CA LEU A 316 16.02 -9.25 -7.75
C LEU A 316 15.15 -8.11 -8.29
N VAL A 317 13.85 -8.09 -7.99
CA VAL A 317 12.99 -6.94 -8.29
C VAL A 317 13.42 -5.69 -7.48
N ALA A 318 13.82 -5.87 -6.22
CA ALA A 318 14.34 -4.81 -5.36
C ALA A 318 15.83 -4.48 -5.60
N GLU A 319 16.51 -5.10 -6.57
CA GLU A 319 17.96 -4.97 -6.74
C GLU A 319 18.39 -3.62 -7.33
N THR A 320 19.06 -2.80 -6.50
CA THR A 320 19.44 -1.41 -6.79
C THR A 320 20.92 -1.21 -7.17
N ARG A 321 21.77 -2.26 -7.15
CA ARG A 321 23.18 -2.14 -7.53
C ARG A 321 23.35 -1.49 -8.89
N ASN A 322 24.33 -0.58 -8.99
CA ASN A 322 24.60 0.17 -10.21
C ASN A 322 24.87 -0.77 -11.41
N GLY A 323 24.18 -0.53 -12.53
CA GLY A 323 24.23 -1.38 -13.72
C GLY A 323 23.41 -2.69 -13.65
N PHE A 324 22.75 -3.02 -12.53
CA PHE A 324 21.78 -4.11 -12.51
C PHE A 324 20.49 -3.70 -13.22
N ARG A 325 20.00 -4.54 -14.12
CA ARG A 325 18.72 -4.40 -14.80
C ARG A 325 18.03 -5.75 -14.91
N LEU A 326 16.72 -5.75 -14.79
CA LEU A 326 15.91 -6.96 -14.95
C LEU A 326 16.00 -7.50 -16.39
N TRP A 327 15.74 -8.80 -16.53
CA TRP A 327 15.75 -9.45 -17.84
C TRP A 327 14.52 -9.08 -18.64
N ARG A 328 14.67 -9.12 -19.96
CA ARG A 328 13.55 -8.88 -20.87
C ARG A 328 12.45 -9.93 -20.65
N PRO A 329 11.18 -9.54 -20.88
CA PRO A 329 10.08 -10.48 -21.05
C PRO A 329 10.18 -11.11 -22.44
N ARG A 330 9.54 -12.26 -22.63
CA ARG A 330 9.25 -12.76 -23.99
C ARG A 330 8.13 -11.97 -24.65
N SER A 331 8.18 -11.90 -25.98
CA SER A 331 7.25 -11.17 -26.83
C SER A 331 5.79 -11.61 -26.64
N GLU A 332 5.53 -12.87 -26.27
CA GLU A 332 4.18 -13.33 -25.90
C GLU A 332 3.60 -12.53 -24.72
N CYS A 333 4.42 -12.11 -23.74
CA CYS A 333 3.96 -11.31 -22.60
C CYS A 333 3.33 -9.97 -23.01
N ALA A 334 3.84 -9.34 -24.07
CA ALA A 334 3.28 -8.08 -24.57
C ALA A 334 1.87 -8.29 -25.16
N THR A 335 1.54 -9.51 -25.61
CA THR A 335 0.23 -9.85 -26.18
C THR A 335 -0.70 -10.41 -25.10
N ASN A 336 -0.29 -11.50 -24.43
CA ASN A 336 -1.06 -12.21 -23.43
C ASN A 336 -0.15 -12.60 -22.23
N PRO A 337 -0.26 -11.92 -21.07
CA PRO A 337 0.60 -12.22 -19.93
C PRO A 337 0.28 -13.57 -19.25
N ASN A 338 -0.91 -14.13 -19.51
CA ASN A 338 -1.34 -15.46 -19.09
C ASN A 338 -0.89 -16.58 -20.05
N ASP A 339 -0.19 -16.25 -21.14
CA ASP A 339 0.35 -17.25 -22.05
C ASP A 339 1.40 -18.13 -21.32
N PRO A 340 1.36 -19.48 -21.43
CA PRO A 340 2.38 -20.36 -20.84
C PRO A 340 3.82 -20.10 -21.33
N CYS A 341 3.96 -19.36 -22.42
CA CYS A 341 5.20 -18.88 -23.01
C CYS A 341 5.54 -17.43 -22.63
N CYS A 342 4.65 -16.69 -21.95
CA CYS A 342 5.05 -15.48 -21.26
C CYS A 342 5.96 -15.81 -20.06
N ARG A 343 7.27 -15.70 -20.27
CA ARG A 343 8.34 -15.99 -19.32
C ARG A 343 9.40 -14.90 -19.37
N SER A 344 10.18 -14.76 -18.30
CA SER A 344 11.41 -13.97 -18.35
C SER A 344 12.43 -14.66 -19.26
N CYS A 345 13.17 -13.90 -20.06
CA CYS A 345 14.25 -14.42 -20.91
C CYS A 345 15.37 -15.14 -20.13
N SER A 346 15.45 -14.93 -18.80
CA SER A 346 16.37 -15.64 -17.90
C SER A 346 15.92 -17.03 -17.48
N GLN A 347 14.68 -17.42 -17.75
CA GLN A 347 14.11 -18.72 -17.36
C GLN A 347 14.31 -19.79 -18.44
N ASN A 348 13.83 -21.01 -18.18
CA ASN A 348 13.80 -22.06 -19.18
C ASN A 348 12.76 -21.75 -20.27
N GLN A 349 13.20 -21.76 -21.54
CA GLN A 349 12.39 -21.49 -22.73
C GLN A 349 11.89 -22.77 -23.44
N ASP A 350 12.17 -23.95 -22.87
CA ASP A 350 11.66 -25.23 -23.37
C ASP A 350 10.14 -25.20 -23.56
N GLY A 351 9.69 -25.73 -24.70
CA GLY A 351 8.29 -25.82 -25.10
C GLY A 351 7.72 -24.57 -25.78
N CYS A 352 8.50 -23.51 -25.99
CA CYS A 352 8.06 -22.25 -26.59
C CYS A 352 8.77 -21.92 -27.92
N PRO A 353 8.20 -21.03 -28.75
CA PRO A 353 8.86 -20.53 -29.96
C PRO A 353 10.21 -19.87 -29.68
N GLU A 354 11.11 -19.86 -30.67
CA GLU A 354 12.33 -19.05 -30.58
C GLU A 354 11.97 -17.56 -30.54
N ASP A 355 12.47 -16.84 -29.53
CA ASP A 355 12.29 -15.40 -29.40
C ASP A 355 13.65 -14.68 -29.49
N PRO A 356 13.95 -14.02 -30.63
CA PRO A 356 15.18 -13.26 -30.81
C PRO A 356 15.38 -12.13 -29.79
N ALA A 357 14.31 -11.61 -29.17
CA ALA A 357 14.41 -10.56 -28.15
C ALA A 357 15.04 -11.06 -26.83
N CYS A 358 15.14 -12.38 -26.64
CA CYS A 358 15.75 -12.98 -25.45
C CYS A 358 17.26 -13.14 -25.49
N THR A 359 17.94 -12.91 -26.62
CA THR A 359 19.40 -12.95 -26.68
C THR A 359 19.96 -11.53 -26.78
N GLY A 360 20.76 -11.13 -25.80
CA GLY A 360 21.44 -9.85 -25.76
C GLY A 360 22.58 -9.77 -26.79
N PRO A 361 23.10 -8.55 -27.09
CA PRO A 361 24.23 -8.37 -28.00
C PRO A 361 25.53 -9.08 -27.58
N ASP A 362 25.60 -9.51 -26.32
CA ASP A 362 26.68 -10.25 -25.68
C ASP A 362 26.49 -11.79 -25.73
N GLY A 363 25.36 -12.27 -26.27
CA GLY A 363 25.01 -13.70 -26.35
C GLY A 363 24.40 -14.27 -25.05
N PHE A 364 24.15 -13.44 -24.03
CA PHE A 364 23.50 -13.85 -22.79
C PHE A 364 22.00 -13.52 -22.79
N PRO A 365 21.20 -14.02 -21.84
CA PRO A 365 19.80 -13.62 -21.69
C PRO A 365 19.63 -12.10 -21.64
N ALA A 366 18.85 -11.55 -22.57
CA ALA A 366 18.73 -10.12 -22.77
C ALA A 366 18.22 -9.39 -21.52
N ARG A 367 18.78 -8.20 -21.26
CA ARG A 367 18.36 -7.29 -20.19
C ARG A 367 17.69 -6.05 -20.75
N LEU A 368 16.86 -5.45 -19.92
CA LEU A 368 16.26 -4.14 -20.15
C LEU A 368 17.32 -3.04 -20.02
N SER A 369 17.14 -1.93 -20.74
CA SER A 369 17.94 -0.72 -20.55
C SER A 369 17.49 0.07 -19.32
N ALA A 370 18.25 1.10 -18.95
CA ALA A 370 17.85 2.02 -17.88
C ALA A 370 16.56 2.82 -18.17
N ALA A 371 16.15 2.94 -19.43
CA ALA A 371 14.89 3.60 -19.80
C ALA A 371 13.68 2.64 -19.75
N GLU A 372 13.91 1.33 -19.86
CA GLU A 372 12.84 0.31 -19.87
C GLU A 372 12.64 -0.35 -18.48
N ASP A 373 13.67 -0.30 -17.64
CA ASP A 373 13.65 -0.77 -16.25
C ASP A 373 13.95 0.38 -15.25
N PRO A 374 13.04 1.36 -15.14
CA PRO A 374 13.01 2.30 -14.03
C PRO A 374 12.71 1.56 -12.72
N VAL A 375 13.53 1.81 -11.70
CA VAL A 375 13.58 1.03 -10.46
C VAL A 375 12.32 1.18 -9.62
N ASN A 376 11.81 2.40 -9.46
CA ASN A 376 10.65 2.68 -8.59
C ASN A 376 9.39 1.95 -9.07
N LEU A 377 9.30 1.65 -10.36
CA LEU A 377 8.10 1.08 -10.96
C LEU A 377 8.06 -0.44 -10.94
N ARG A 378 9.08 -1.13 -10.44
CA ARG A 378 9.21 -2.59 -10.65
C ARG A 378 8.14 -3.45 -9.98
N CYS A 379 7.28 -2.87 -9.15
CA CYS A 379 6.13 -3.55 -8.54
C CYS A 379 4.89 -3.58 -9.47
N TRP A 380 4.88 -2.75 -10.52
CA TRP A 380 3.83 -2.64 -11.53
C TRP A 380 4.08 -3.51 -12.78
N ASP A 381 3.02 -4.15 -13.30
CA ASP A 381 2.94 -4.87 -14.58
C ASP A 381 4.11 -5.84 -14.86
N GLN A 382 4.49 -6.60 -13.83
CA GLN A 382 5.70 -7.41 -13.83
C GLN A 382 5.69 -8.51 -14.91
N LYS A 383 4.51 -9.06 -15.23
CA LYS A 383 4.38 -10.06 -16.29
C LYS A 383 4.66 -9.49 -17.68
N ARG A 384 4.11 -8.32 -18.05
CA ARG A 384 4.44 -7.71 -19.37
C ARG A 384 5.84 -7.16 -19.41
N ARG A 385 6.37 -6.64 -18.29
CA ARG A 385 7.66 -5.94 -18.24
C ARG A 385 8.86 -6.84 -18.01
N PHE A 386 8.72 -7.94 -17.27
CA PHE A 386 9.81 -8.84 -16.88
C PHE A 386 9.55 -10.32 -17.21
N GLY A 387 8.31 -10.67 -17.59
CA GLY A 387 7.89 -12.04 -17.91
C GLY A 387 7.61 -12.92 -16.70
N PHE A 388 7.76 -12.37 -15.49
CA PHE A 388 7.73 -13.10 -14.22
C PHE A 388 7.00 -12.26 -13.16
N ASP A 389 6.33 -12.92 -12.23
CA ASP A 389 5.67 -12.28 -11.09
C ASP A 389 6.46 -12.58 -9.82
N PHE A 390 6.99 -11.52 -9.22
CA PHE A 390 7.86 -11.53 -8.05
C PHE A 390 7.06 -11.37 -6.74
N LEU A 391 5.78 -11.01 -6.82
CA LEU A 391 4.94 -10.69 -5.67
C LEU A 391 4.11 -11.89 -5.23
N TYR A 392 3.59 -11.86 -4.01
CA TYR A 392 2.57 -12.83 -3.60
C TYR A 392 1.24 -12.57 -4.32
N PRO A 393 0.51 -13.64 -4.69
CA PRO A 393 -0.80 -13.54 -5.33
C PRO A 393 -1.86 -13.10 -4.31
N ILE A 394 -2.88 -12.35 -4.76
CA ILE A 394 -3.90 -11.77 -3.88
C ILE A 394 -4.67 -12.84 -3.09
N GLU A 395 -4.81 -14.05 -3.64
CA GLU A 395 -5.43 -15.19 -2.97
C GLU A 395 -4.71 -15.62 -1.68
N ARG A 396 -3.43 -15.26 -1.47
CA ARG A 396 -2.74 -15.39 -0.17
C ARG A 396 -3.49 -14.59 0.89
N TYR A 397 -3.72 -13.31 0.60
CA TYR A 397 -4.34 -12.35 1.49
C TYR A 397 -5.85 -12.56 1.63
N THR A 398 -6.54 -12.94 0.54
CA THR A 398 -7.95 -13.36 0.61
C THR A 398 -8.12 -14.55 1.55
N ARG A 399 -7.30 -15.60 1.40
CA ARG A 399 -7.32 -16.78 2.29
C ARG A 399 -6.95 -16.42 3.73
N ALA A 400 -5.97 -15.53 3.90
CA ALA A 400 -5.51 -15.07 5.21
C ALA A 400 -6.63 -14.46 6.08
N LEU A 401 -7.62 -13.81 5.45
CA LEU A 401 -8.72 -13.11 6.13
C LEU A 401 -10.07 -13.86 6.06
N SER A 402 -10.12 -15.03 5.43
CA SER A 402 -11.36 -15.83 5.23
C SER A 402 -11.26 -17.32 5.56
N SER A 403 -10.06 -17.88 5.76
CA SER A 403 -9.85 -19.31 6.02
C SER A 403 -9.29 -19.58 7.42
N PRO A 404 -9.84 -20.55 8.18
CA PRO A 404 -9.30 -20.96 9.48
C PRO A 404 -7.93 -21.66 9.38
N THR A 405 -7.40 -21.88 8.17
CA THR A 405 -6.07 -22.46 7.94
C THR A 405 -5.30 -21.73 6.84
N VAL A 406 -3.97 -21.67 6.99
CA VAL A 406 -3.02 -21.10 6.02
C VAL A 406 -1.85 -22.05 5.78
N ALA A 407 -1.12 -21.85 4.69
CA ALA A 407 0.05 -22.67 4.36
C ALA A 407 1.30 -22.17 5.09
N LEU A 408 2.05 -23.11 5.68
CA LEU A 408 3.40 -22.92 6.20
C LEU A 408 4.41 -22.77 5.06
N ARG A 409 5.66 -22.38 5.38
CA ARG A 409 6.71 -22.17 4.36
C ARG A 409 7.05 -23.44 3.57
N ASN A 410 6.80 -24.62 4.12
CA ASN A 410 7.01 -25.91 3.47
C ASN A 410 5.81 -26.39 2.63
N GLY A 411 4.68 -25.67 2.66
CA GLY A 411 3.43 -26.02 1.97
C GLY A 411 2.41 -26.83 2.79
N ASP A 412 2.74 -27.25 4.02
CA ASP A 412 1.77 -27.90 4.92
C ASP A 412 0.74 -26.89 5.42
N MET A 413 -0.48 -27.32 5.71
CA MET A 413 -1.53 -26.45 6.27
C MET A 413 -1.45 -26.40 7.80
N ALA A 414 -1.53 -25.18 8.36
CA ALA A 414 -1.58 -24.91 9.79
C ALA A 414 -2.80 -24.05 10.17
N PRO A 415 -3.22 -24.04 11.45
CA PRO A 415 -4.24 -23.12 11.94
C PRO A 415 -3.86 -21.66 11.65
N ASN A 416 -4.82 -20.87 11.21
CA ASN A 416 -4.66 -19.44 11.00
C ASN A 416 -4.75 -18.71 12.35
N PRO A 417 -3.72 -17.96 12.78
CA PRO A 417 -3.72 -17.23 14.06
C PRO A 417 -4.89 -16.25 14.24
N ILE A 418 -5.48 -15.70 13.16
CA ILE A 418 -6.68 -14.83 13.26
C ILE A 418 -7.91 -15.59 13.80
N PHE A 419 -7.98 -16.90 13.54
CA PHE A 419 -9.12 -17.77 13.85
C PHE A 419 -8.75 -18.88 14.84
N SER A 420 -7.70 -18.66 15.64
CA SER A 420 -7.17 -19.61 16.62
C SER A 420 -7.09 -18.97 18.01
N ASP A 421 -7.22 -19.78 19.05
CA ASP A 421 -6.80 -19.40 20.40
C ASP A 421 -5.26 -19.38 20.46
N LEU A 422 -4.70 -18.22 20.80
CA LEU A 422 -3.25 -17.99 20.91
C LEU A 422 -2.74 -18.07 22.35
N ASP A 423 -3.63 -18.10 23.36
CA ASP A 423 -3.27 -18.30 24.75
C ASP A 423 -4.14 -19.38 25.45
N PRO A 424 -3.96 -20.67 25.11
CA PRO A 424 -4.69 -21.79 25.73
C PRO A 424 -4.31 -22.03 27.21
N SER A 425 -3.71 -21.04 27.88
CA SER A 425 -3.47 -21.00 29.33
C SER A 425 -4.45 -20.08 30.08
N ASP A 426 -5.28 -19.31 29.38
CA ASP A 426 -6.39 -18.55 29.96
C ASP A 426 -7.74 -19.33 29.87
N ASP A 427 -8.84 -18.70 30.29
CA ASP A 427 -10.18 -19.30 30.26
C ASP A 427 -10.94 -19.05 28.93
N ASN A 428 -10.35 -18.32 27.97
CA ASN A 428 -10.98 -17.82 26.75
C ASN A 428 -10.86 -18.78 25.56
N THR A 429 -11.61 -19.88 25.65
CA THR A 429 -11.65 -20.92 24.59
C THR A 429 -12.46 -20.57 23.34
N ARG A 430 -12.87 -19.30 23.17
CA ARG A 430 -13.56 -18.83 21.94
C ARG A 430 -12.56 -18.74 20.78
N THR A 431 -13.07 -18.75 19.55
CA THR A 431 -12.29 -18.46 18.34
C THR A 431 -13.09 -17.61 17.37
N ARG A 432 -12.44 -16.64 16.73
CA ARG A 432 -13.05 -15.73 15.76
C ARG A 432 -13.46 -16.47 14.48
N GLY A 433 -14.44 -15.94 13.75
CA GLY A 433 -14.75 -16.36 12.38
C GLY A 433 -14.57 -15.21 11.37
N PRO A 434 -14.52 -15.49 10.04
CA PRO A 434 -14.34 -14.48 9.00
C PRO A 434 -15.33 -13.31 9.09
N GLN A 435 -16.57 -13.58 9.51
CA GLN A 435 -17.59 -12.56 9.68
C GLN A 435 -17.28 -11.51 10.78
N HIS A 436 -16.26 -11.76 11.60
CA HIS A 436 -15.75 -10.83 12.63
C HIS A 436 -14.43 -10.14 12.22
N VAL A 437 -14.10 -10.11 10.92
CA VAL A 437 -12.89 -9.45 10.38
C VAL A 437 -13.30 -8.41 9.34
N ILE A 438 -12.92 -7.15 9.57
CA ILE A 438 -13.15 -6.01 8.69
C ILE A 438 -11.79 -5.50 8.18
N PHE A 439 -11.64 -5.37 6.87
CA PHE A 439 -10.44 -4.84 6.21
C PHE A 439 -10.78 -3.55 5.45
N THR A 440 -10.15 -2.44 5.86
CA THR A 440 -10.32 -1.13 5.24
C THR A 440 -9.03 -0.72 4.54
N GLY A 441 -9.09 -0.45 3.24
CA GLY A 441 -7.98 0.16 2.51
C GLY A 441 -8.28 1.62 2.21
N ILE A 442 -7.46 2.52 2.73
CA ILE A 442 -7.40 3.93 2.38
C ILE A 442 -6.26 4.07 1.36
N VAL A 443 -6.62 3.98 0.07
CA VAL A 443 -5.68 3.70 -1.01
C VAL A 443 -5.86 4.63 -2.21
N GLY A 444 -4.96 4.57 -3.19
CA GLY A 444 -4.99 5.40 -4.38
C GLY A 444 -6.10 5.02 -5.36
N VAL A 445 -7.20 5.77 -5.30
CA VAL A 445 -8.40 5.69 -6.14
C VAL A 445 -9.17 7.01 -6.05
N PRO A 446 -9.82 7.52 -7.11
CA PRO A 446 -10.68 8.70 -7.01
C PRO A 446 -11.81 8.45 -5.98
N TRP A 447 -12.03 9.41 -5.06
CA TRP A 447 -13.13 9.31 -4.10
C TRP A 447 -14.49 9.35 -4.80
N GLN A 448 -14.56 9.99 -5.97
CA GLN A 448 -15.73 10.10 -6.83
C GLN A 448 -16.27 8.74 -7.27
N ASP A 449 -15.40 7.77 -7.57
CA ASP A 449 -15.83 6.42 -7.97
C ASP A 449 -16.40 5.63 -6.79
N LEU A 450 -15.92 5.90 -5.58
CA LEU A 450 -16.34 5.21 -4.35
C LEU A 450 -17.55 5.85 -3.66
N ALA A 451 -17.83 7.13 -3.87
CA ALA A 451 -18.96 7.81 -3.25
C ALA A 451 -20.31 7.31 -3.81
N ARG A 452 -21.36 7.40 -3.00
CA ARG A 452 -22.75 7.27 -3.50
C ARG A 452 -23.07 8.44 -4.43
N GLN A 453 -24.06 8.28 -5.31
CA GLN A 453 -24.52 9.34 -6.20
C GLN A 453 -25.77 10.01 -5.64
N ASN A 454 -25.85 11.33 -5.74
CA ASN A 454 -27.06 12.09 -5.38
C ASN A 454 -28.17 11.93 -6.45
N ALA A 455 -29.29 12.61 -6.26
CA ALA A 455 -30.44 12.55 -7.18
C ALA A 455 -30.17 13.07 -8.62
N LEU A 456 -29.03 13.70 -8.88
CA LEU A 456 -28.59 14.13 -10.22
C LEU A 456 -27.66 13.09 -10.90
N GLY A 457 -27.26 12.04 -10.18
CA GLY A 457 -26.25 11.08 -10.63
C GLY A 457 -24.81 11.53 -10.35
N GLU A 458 -24.61 12.60 -9.56
CA GLU A 458 -23.29 13.15 -9.26
C GLU A 458 -22.74 12.52 -7.96
N PRO A 459 -21.44 12.16 -7.89
CA PRO A 459 -20.81 11.64 -6.66
C PRO A 459 -20.90 12.62 -5.49
N ASP A 460 -21.47 12.17 -4.37
CA ASP A 460 -21.82 13.03 -3.24
C ASP A 460 -21.66 12.28 -1.90
N LEU A 461 -20.73 12.75 -1.07
CA LEU A 461 -20.42 12.17 0.23
C LEU A 461 -21.40 12.60 1.34
N VAL A 462 -22.34 13.52 1.05
CA VAL A 462 -23.31 14.03 2.03
C VAL A 462 -24.74 13.63 1.63
N ASP A 463 -25.16 13.93 0.41
CA ASP A 463 -26.53 13.70 -0.09
C ASP A 463 -26.63 12.48 -1.03
N GLY A 464 -25.60 11.64 -1.09
CA GLY A 464 -25.57 10.39 -1.87
C GLY A 464 -26.67 9.40 -1.43
N LEU A 465 -27.30 8.74 -2.41
CA LEU A 465 -28.47 7.88 -2.20
C LEU A 465 -28.10 6.40 -2.06
N ASP A 466 -28.76 5.70 -1.14
CA ASP A 466 -28.73 4.22 -1.04
C ASP A 466 -29.53 3.54 -2.17
N ALA A 467 -29.55 2.20 -2.18
CA ALA A 467 -30.28 1.39 -3.16
C ALA A 467 -31.81 1.61 -3.13
N GLU A 468 -32.35 2.04 -1.99
CA GLU A 468 -33.76 2.40 -1.81
C GLU A 468 -34.09 3.85 -2.21
N GLY A 469 -33.07 4.68 -2.46
CA GLY A 469 -33.19 6.09 -2.84
C GLY A 469 -33.25 7.07 -1.67
N ASN A 470 -32.85 6.68 -0.46
CA ASN A 470 -32.76 7.57 0.71
C ASN A 470 -31.38 8.27 0.73
N PRO A 471 -31.32 9.57 1.10
CA PRO A 471 -30.05 10.26 1.29
C PRO A 471 -29.35 9.76 2.55
N VAL A 472 -28.26 9.03 2.37
CA VAL A 472 -27.40 8.47 3.44
C VAL A 472 -25.96 8.96 3.36
N GLY A 473 -25.55 9.55 2.22
CA GLY A 473 -24.20 10.04 1.97
C GLY A 473 -23.15 8.93 1.93
N GLY A 474 -21.90 9.30 2.14
CA GLY A 474 -20.78 8.38 2.31
C GLY A 474 -20.41 7.55 1.08
N LEU A 475 -19.79 6.40 1.36
CA LEU A 475 -19.19 5.50 0.37
C LEU A 475 -20.13 4.33 0.06
N LYS A 476 -20.08 3.85 -1.19
CA LYS A 476 -20.73 2.60 -1.62
C LYS A 476 -20.27 1.44 -0.74
N SER A 477 -21.22 0.63 -0.27
CA SER A 477 -20.98 -0.68 0.34
C SER A 477 -20.44 -1.69 -0.69
N ALA A 478 -20.01 -2.87 -0.23
CA ALA A 478 -19.55 -3.93 -1.14
C ALA A 478 -20.62 -4.32 -2.17
N GLY A 479 -21.87 -4.54 -1.73
CA GLY A 479 -23.00 -4.77 -2.63
C GLY A 479 -23.31 -3.63 -3.61
N GLU A 480 -23.08 -2.37 -3.24
CA GLU A 480 -23.23 -1.22 -4.16
C GLU A 480 -22.04 -1.08 -5.13
N LEU A 481 -20.84 -1.53 -4.76
CA LEU A 481 -19.67 -1.58 -5.64
C LEU A 481 -19.78 -2.71 -6.67
N ASP A 482 -20.37 -3.84 -6.30
CA ASP A 482 -20.70 -4.96 -7.20
C ASP A 482 -21.96 -4.72 -8.07
N ALA A 483 -22.74 -3.67 -7.80
CA ALA A 483 -23.95 -3.35 -8.56
C ALA A 483 -23.64 -2.69 -9.93
N PRO A 484 -24.44 -2.97 -10.99
CA PRO A 484 -24.28 -2.34 -12.30
C PRO A 484 -24.34 -0.81 -12.26
N VAL A 485 -23.46 -0.18 -13.03
CA VAL A 485 -23.29 1.28 -13.06
C VAL A 485 -23.84 1.86 -14.38
N ALA A 486 -24.31 3.11 -14.34
CA ALA A 486 -24.68 3.84 -15.53
C ALA A 486 -23.54 3.86 -16.56
N GLY A 487 -23.88 3.89 -17.86
CA GLY A 487 -22.90 3.74 -18.95
C GLY A 487 -22.77 2.32 -19.49
N GLY A 488 -23.28 1.30 -18.77
CA GLY A 488 -23.33 -0.09 -19.23
C GLY A 488 -22.20 -0.97 -18.70
N PHE A 489 -21.63 -0.61 -17.55
CA PHE A 489 -20.63 -1.39 -16.82
C PHE A 489 -21.33 -2.34 -15.83
N ASP A 490 -20.81 -3.55 -15.68
CA ASP A 490 -21.37 -4.58 -14.81
C ASP A 490 -21.19 -4.26 -13.31
N SER A 491 -20.20 -3.44 -12.96
CA SER A 491 -19.91 -3.05 -11.57
C SER A 491 -19.04 -1.79 -11.48
N THR A 492 -18.96 -1.16 -10.30
CA THR A 492 -17.94 -0.13 -10.02
C THR A 492 -16.53 -0.73 -10.09
N TRP A 493 -16.37 -2.02 -9.76
CA TRP A 493 -15.10 -2.71 -9.90
C TRP A 493 -14.59 -2.82 -11.34
N GLU A 494 -15.47 -2.96 -12.33
CA GLU A 494 -15.03 -2.90 -13.74
C GLU A 494 -14.42 -1.53 -14.07
N ILE A 495 -14.95 -0.46 -13.48
CA ILE A 495 -14.48 0.91 -13.67
C ILE A 495 -13.11 1.11 -13.02
N ILE A 496 -12.92 0.73 -11.74
CA ILE A 496 -11.69 1.05 -10.98
C ILE A 496 -10.62 -0.06 -10.95
N LEU A 497 -10.97 -1.31 -11.29
CA LEU A 497 -10.04 -2.45 -11.36
C LEU A 497 -9.95 -3.10 -12.74
N GLY A 498 -11.03 -3.06 -13.53
CA GLY A 498 -11.15 -3.87 -14.74
C GLY A 498 -11.19 -5.37 -14.41
N ASP A 499 -10.37 -6.16 -15.10
CA ASP A 499 -10.15 -7.58 -14.80
C ASP A 499 -8.64 -7.89 -14.78
N PRO A 500 -7.99 -7.73 -13.61
CA PRO A 500 -6.56 -8.01 -13.45
C PRO A 500 -6.19 -9.47 -13.71
N ALA A 501 -7.09 -10.42 -13.46
CA ALA A 501 -6.84 -11.84 -13.72
C ALA A 501 -6.71 -12.14 -15.22
N ASN A 502 -7.40 -11.38 -16.07
CA ASN A 502 -7.30 -11.43 -17.53
C ASN A 502 -6.48 -10.28 -18.15
N HIS A 503 -5.79 -9.47 -17.32
CA HIS A 503 -4.97 -8.32 -17.74
C HIS A 503 -5.74 -7.28 -18.57
N VAL A 504 -7.02 -7.09 -18.24
CA VAL A 504 -7.88 -6.01 -18.74
C VAL A 504 -7.74 -4.82 -17.81
N ALA A 505 -7.34 -3.67 -18.36
CA ALA A 505 -7.19 -2.44 -17.60
C ALA A 505 -8.53 -1.92 -17.06
N PRO A 506 -8.52 -1.11 -15.98
CA PRO A 506 -9.68 -0.35 -15.51
C PRO A 506 -10.32 0.48 -16.64
N ALA A 507 -11.65 0.62 -16.61
CA ALA A 507 -12.35 1.47 -17.57
C ALA A 507 -12.20 2.98 -17.25
N ASP A 508 -11.94 3.34 -15.99
CA ASP A 508 -11.50 4.68 -15.63
C ASP A 508 -10.03 4.91 -16.04
N PRO A 509 -9.73 5.87 -16.94
CA PRO A 509 -8.36 6.18 -17.30
C PRO A 509 -7.52 6.65 -16.11
N PHE A 510 -8.08 7.24 -15.05
CA PHE A 510 -7.28 7.63 -13.89
C PHE A 510 -6.78 6.43 -13.06
N MET A 511 -7.46 5.29 -13.13
CA MET A 511 -7.01 4.04 -12.51
C MET A 511 -6.04 3.22 -13.38
N ILE A 512 -5.77 3.61 -14.63
CA ILE A 512 -4.75 2.95 -15.45
C ILE A 512 -3.35 3.36 -14.97
N GLU A 513 -2.59 2.41 -14.43
CA GLU A 513 -1.17 2.57 -14.12
C GLU A 513 -0.37 2.80 -15.41
N SER A 514 0.24 3.98 -15.55
CA SER A 514 1.00 4.37 -16.75
C SER A 514 2.06 5.42 -16.43
N MET A 515 3.22 5.35 -17.09
CA MET A 515 4.17 6.47 -17.14
C MET A 515 3.75 7.54 -18.15
N ALA A 516 3.12 7.12 -19.25
CA ALA A 516 2.71 8.01 -20.33
C ALA A 516 1.37 8.68 -19.97
N PRO A 517 1.17 9.95 -20.37
CA PRO A 517 -0.13 10.61 -20.25
C PRO A 517 -1.26 9.80 -20.86
N ARG A 518 -2.37 9.73 -20.13
CA ARG A 518 -3.53 8.89 -20.46
C ARG A 518 -4.58 9.70 -21.22
N SER A 519 -5.61 9.00 -21.69
CA SER A 519 -6.70 9.57 -22.49
C SER A 519 -7.97 8.75 -22.31
N GLY A 520 -9.13 9.39 -22.44
CA GLY A 520 -10.45 8.81 -22.17
C GLY A 520 -11.26 9.77 -21.31
N ALA A 521 -12.31 9.28 -20.67
CA ALA A 521 -13.06 10.00 -19.66
C ALA A 521 -13.37 9.04 -18.50
N ASN A 522 -13.37 9.52 -17.26
CA ASN A 522 -13.87 8.76 -16.12
C ASN A 522 -15.36 8.42 -16.36
N PRO A 523 -15.77 7.13 -16.30
CA PRO A 523 -17.15 6.74 -16.59
C PRO A 523 -18.24 7.31 -15.67
N ILE A 524 -17.87 7.75 -14.46
CA ILE A 524 -18.79 8.23 -13.41
C ILE A 524 -18.94 9.75 -13.46
N THR A 525 -17.85 10.51 -13.61
CA THR A 525 -17.87 11.99 -13.62
C THR A 525 -17.82 12.61 -15.01
N GLY A 526 -17.29 11.89 -16.00
CA GLY A 526 -16.97 12.43 -17.32
C GLY A 526 -15.70 13.29 -17.37
N ASP A 527 -14.91 13.38 -16.29
CA ASP A 527 -13.62 14.07 -16.29
C ASP A 527 -12.63 13.41 -17.27
N GLU A 528 -11.99 14.21 -18.13
CA GLU A 528 -10.95 13.74 -19.06
C GLU A 528 -9.53 14.00 -18.49
N PRO A 529 -8.57 13.08 -18.64
CA PRO A 529 -7.16 13.36 -18.36
C PRO A 529 -6.62 14.47 -19.27
N VAL A 530 -6.06 15.52 -18.67
CA VAL A 530 -5.51 16.67 -19.42
C VAL A 530 -4.03 16.42 -19.72
N HIS A 531 -3.66 16.36 -21.00
CA HIS A 531 -2.29 16.10 -21.45
C HIS A 531 -1.28 17.18 -20.99
N PRO A 532 0.01 16.86 -20.71
CA PRO A 532 0.94 17.77 -20.04
C PRO A 532 1.21 19.10 -20.76
N ASP A 533 1.03 19.18 -22.07
CA ASP A 533 1.21 20.40 -22.88
C ASP A 533 -0.10 21.16 -23.17
N ALA A 534 -1.26 20.65 -22.75
CA ALA A 534 -2.57 21.24 -22.99
C ALA A 534 -3.02 22.16 -21.84
N THR A 535 -3.71 23.26 -22.19
CA THR A 535 -4.47 24.06 -21.22
C THR A 535 -5.74 23.30 -20.81
N GLY A 536 -5.94 23.11 -19.51
CA GLY A 536 -7.10 22.42 -18.95
C GLY A 536 -6.87 22.01 -17.50
N TRP A 537 -7.96 21.65 -16.82
CA TRP A 537 -7.94 21.13 -15.45
C TRP A 537 -9.17 20.24 -15.20
N ASN A 538 -8.99 19.09 -14.55
CA ASN A 538 -10.07 18.18 -14.13
C ASN A 538 -10.19 18.07 -12.60
N ALA A 539 -11.28 17.50 -12.09
CA ALA A 539 -11.54 17.42 -10.64
C ALA A 539 -10.83 16.26 -9.91
N ILE A 540 -10.21 15.32 -10.65
CA ILE A 540 -9.66 14.07 -10.11
C ILE A 540 -8.15 14.19 -9.86
N ASN A 541 -7.35 14.35 -10.92
CA ASN A 541 -5.89 14.49 -10.84
C ASN A 541 -5.37 15.88 -11.27
N GLY A 542 -6.28 16.75 -11.74
CA GLY A 542 -5.95 18.04 -12.30
C GLY A 542 -5.45 17.95 -13.73
N ARG A 543 -4.27 17.35 -13.92
CA ARG A 543 -3.66 17.09 -15.23
C ARG A 543 -2.57 16.01 -15.13
N GLU A 544 -2.31 15.37 -16.26
CA GLU A 544 -1.14 14.50 -16.45
C GLU A 544 0.15 15.35 -16.48
N TYR A 545 1.30 14.75 -16.17
CA TYR A 545 2.60 15.45 -16.08
C TYR A 545 3.73 14.71 -16.81
N THR A 546 4.85 15.40 -17.04
CA THR A 546 5.98 14.83 -17.79
C THR A 546 6.88 14.00 -16.89
N ILE A 547 6.94 12.68 -17.16
CA ILE A 547 7.81 11.74 -16.45
C ILE A 547 9.05 11.48 -17.33
N PRO A 548 10.27 11.96 -16.96
CA PRO A 548 11.43 11.92 -17.85
C PRO A 548 11.94 10.51 -18.15
N THR A 549 12.19 10.22 -19.42
CA THR A 549 12.82 8.97 -19.88
C THR A 549 14.20 8.80 -19.25
N GLY A 550 14.43 7.67 -18.57
CA GLY A 550 15.70 7.36 -17.89
C GLY A 550 15.84 7.99 -16.49
N SER A 551 14.77 8.56 -15.94
CA SER A 551 14.64 8.81 -14.50
C SER A 551 14.53 7.49 -13.70
N SER A 552 14.33 7.58 -12.39
CA SER A 552 13.96 6.42 -11.55
C SER A 552 12.58 5.83 -11.87
N GLY A 553 11.79 6.54 -12.68
CA GLY A 553 10.40 6.23 -13.02
C GLY A 553 9.41 6.74 -11.97
N ASP A 554 8.19 6.91 -12.45
CA ASP A 554 7.03 7.44 -11.72
C ASP A 554 5.75 7.07 -12.52
N LEU A 555 4.55 7.20 -11.94
CA LEU A 555 3.26 6.95 -12.62
C LEU A 555 2.39 8.21 -12.70
N GLN A 556 1.48 8.28 -13.66
CA GLN A 556 0.45 9.32 -13.66
C GLN A 556 -0.50 9.15 -12.46
N TYR A 557 -0.85 10.24 -11.79
CA TYR A 557 -1.64 10.19 -10.55
C TYR A 557 -3.07 9.69 -10.79
N ALA A 558 -3.54 8.79 -9.93
CA ALA A 558 -4.95 8.39 -9.88
C ALA A 558 -5.83 9.51 -9.34
N CYS A 559 -5.35 10.22 -8.33
CA CYS A 559 -6.09 11.30 -7.71
C CYS A 559 -5.13 12.31 -7.06
N THR A 560 -5.64 13.51 -6.81
CA THR A 560 -4.94 14.57 -6.09
C THR A 560 -5.86 15.28 -5.09
N PHE A 561 -5.28 15.87 -4.05
CA PHE A 561 -5.99 16.71 -3.10
C PHE A 561 -5.14 17.92 -2.71
N ASN A 562 -5.78 19.03 -2.31
CA ASN A 562 -5.07 20.24 -1.88
C ASN A 562 -4.48 20.04 -0.46
N LEU A 563 -3.31 20.60 -0.19
CA LEU A 563 -2.74 20.61 1.16
C LEU A 563 -3.37 21.69 2.04
N PRO A 564 -3.63 21.44 3.35
CA PRO A 564 -4.05 22.48 4.29
C PRO A 564 -3.00 23.60 4.44
N ILE A 565 -1.72 23.26 4.28
CA ILE A 565 -0.57 24.17 4.38
C ILE A 565 0.34 23.91 3.18
N THR A 566 0.61 24.96 2.39
CA THR A 566 1.53 24.91 1.26
C THR A 566 2.99 24.80 1.72
N ARG A 567 3.83 24.08 0.96
CA ARG A 567 5.22 23.78 1.32
C ARG A 567 6.19 24.26 0.24
N SER A 568 7.31 24.90 0.61
CA SER A 568 8.44 25.10 -0.29
C SER A 568 9.29 23.84 -0.37
N CYS A 569 9.82 23.58 -1.56
CA CYS A 569 10.68 22.45 -1.87
C CYS A 569 12.12 22.84 -2.21
N ASP A 570 12.48 24.11 -1.97
CA ASP A 570 13.83 24.63 -2.23
C ASP A 570 14.90 23.89 -1.40
N ASP A 571 14.53 23.43 -0.20
CA ASP A 571 15.38 22.67 0.73
C ASP A 571 15.34 21.13 0.54
N ALA A 572 14.71 20.64 -0.53
CA ALA A 572 14.63 19.21 -0.88
C ALA A 572 14.13 18.26 0.23
N VAL A 573 13.16 18.72 1.05
CA VAL A 573 12.50 17.96 2.12
C VAL A 573 11.96 16.63 1.59
N GLN A 574 12.23 15.52 2.29
CA GLN A 574 12.06 14.13 1.85
C GLN A 574 10.73 13.84 1.12
N SER A 575 9.61 14.36 1.61
CA SER A 575 8.30 14.32 0.95
C SER A 575 7.99 15.59 0.14
N CYS A 576 8.69 15.82 -0.97
CA CYS A 576 8.23 16.85 -1.91
C CYS A 576 8.32 16.39 -3.36
N ASP A 577 7.20 16.60 -4.06
CA ASP A 577 6.94 16.28 -5.46
C ASP A 577 7.25 17.46 -6.42
N CYS A 578 7.29 18.69 -5.91
CA CYS A 578 7.60 19.92 -6.67
C CYS A 578 9.09 20.28 -6.71
N ARG A 579 9.98 19.28 -6.74
CA ARG A 579 11.43 19.49 -6.83
C ARG A 579 11.85 19.81 -8.26
N PRO A 580 12.82 20.71 -8.49
CA PRO A 580 13.39 20.91 -9.83
C PRO A 580 14.11 19.65 -10.33
N VAL A 581 13.70 19.15 -11.50
CA VAL A 581 14.43 18.09 -12.22
C VAL A 581 15.32 18.74 -13.27
N ALA A 582 16.62 18.40 -13.30
CA ALA A 582 17.53 18.97 -14.27
C ALA A 582 17.05 18.68 -15.71
N VAL A 583 17.06 19.72 -16.56
CA VAL A 583 16.64 19.68 -17.99
C VAL A 583 15.12 19.58 -18.22
N HIS A 584 14.28 19.39 -17.19
CA HIS A 584 12.82 19.33 -17.33
C HIS A 584 12.10 20.46 -16.57
N PRO A 585 11.10 21.12 -17.16
CA PRO A 585 10.28 22.08 -16.43
C PRO A 585 9.37 21.36 -15.44
N ILE A 586 9.03 22.02 -14.33
CA ILE A 586 8.03 21.51 -13.37
C ILE A 586 6.64 21.72 -13.97
N ASP A 587 5.94 20.65 -14.37
CA ASP A 587 4.58 20.68 -14.95
C ASP A 587 3.54 19.91 -14.11
N SER A 588 3.94 19.38 -12.96
CA SER A 588 3.09 18.60 -12.06
C SER A 588 1.87 19.40 -11.53
N PRO A 589 0.66 18.80 -11.49
CA PRO A 589 -0.55 19.42 -10.92
C PRO A 589 -0.40 19.86 -9.46
N LEU A 590 0.54 19.25 -8.73
CA LEU A 590 0.76 19.49 -7.29
C LEU A 590 1.44 20.83 -7.02
N CYS A 591 1.96 21.49 -8.06
CA CYS A 591 2.84 22.65 -7.94
C CYS A 591 2.14 23.95 -8.32
N MET A 592 2.38 24.99 -7.52
CA MET A 592 1.75 26.30 -7.68
C MET A 592 2.12 26.92 -9.05
N PRO A 593 1.15 27.44 -9.82
CA PRO A 593 1.43 28.22 -11.02
C PRO A 593 2.37 29.40 -10.74
N GLU A 594 3.28 29.70 -11.67
CA GLU A 594 4.18 30.84 -11.52
C GLU A 594 3.51 32.16 -11.92
N GLY A 595 3.78 33.23 -11.15
CA GLY A 595 3.39 34.60 -11.50
C GLY A 595 1.88 34.82 -11.50
N THR A 596 1.30 34.96 -12.69
CA THR A 596 -0.15 35.19 -12.89
C THR A 596 -0.79 34.15 -13.81
N ASN A 597 -0.14 32.99 -13.99
CA ASN A 597 -0.68 31.89 -14.79
C ASN A 597 -1.90 31.27 -14.08
N ASP A 598 -2.85 30.78 -14.85
CA ASP A 598 -4.00 30.05 -14.30
C ASP A 598 -3.59 28.64 -13.84
N ARG A 599 -4.40 28.01 -12.98
CA ARG A 599 -4.22 26.59 -12.60
C ARG A 599 -4.33 25.67 -13.82
N ALA A 600 -5.14 26.05 -14.81
CA ALA A 600 -5.31 25.32 -16.07
C ALA A 600 -4.13 25.49 -17.05
N ASP A 601 -3.24 26.46 -16.85
CA ASP A 601 -2.07 26.61 -17.72
C ASP A 601 -1.02 25.51 -17.42
N PRO A 602 -0.41 24.88 -18.45
CA PRO A 602 0.55 23.80 -18.24
C PRO A 602 1.79 24.27 -17.48
N LEU A 603 2.35 25.42 -17.88
CA LEU A 603 3.67 25.91 -17.48
C LEU A 603 3.74 27.44 -17.52
N PRO A 604 4.70 28.05 -16.80
CA PRO A 604 5.54 27.44 -15.75
C PRO A 604 4.87 27.26 -14.38
N ARG A 605 5.37 26.28 -13.60
CA ARG A 605 5.07 26.05 -12.17
C ARG A 605 6.31 26.35 -11.30
N THR A 606 6.07 26.60 -10.01
CA THR A 606 7.12 26.88 -9.01
C THR A 606 7.49 25.64 -8.18
N THR A 607 8.51 25.77 -7.33
CA THR A 607 8.90 24.80 -6.28
C THR A 607 7.99 24.80 -5.05
N THR A 608 6.83 25.48 -5.10
CA THR A 608 5.85 25.46 -4.00
C THR A 608 4.80 24.38 -4.25
N GLN A 609 4.77 23.38 -3.38
CA GLN A 609 3.77 22.33 -3.37
C GLN A 609 2.48 22.79 -2.67
N VAL A 610 1.36 22.62 -3.38
CA VAL A 610 0.01 23.03 -2.97
C VAL A 610 -0.99 21.87 -2.91
N GLY A 611 -0.61 20.70 -3.42
CA GLY A 611 -1.39 19.47 -3.34
C GLY A 611 -0.52 18.23 -3.09
N ALA A 612 -1.17 17.12 -2.80
CA ALA A 612 -0.57 15.78 -2.76
C ALA A 612 -1.33 14.82 -3.69
N LYS A 613 -0.68 13.69 -4.00
CA LYS A 613 -1.11 12.66 -4.97
C LYS A 613 -1.40 11.30 -4.32
N ALA A 614 -2.00 10.41 -5.11
CA ALA A 614 -1.77 8.96 -5.05
C ALA A 614 -1.76 8.37 -6.46
N TYR A 615 -1.18 7.18 -6.64
CA TYR A 615 -1.23 6.40 -7.90
C TYR A 615 -2.24 5.25 -7.78
N PRO A 616 -2.59 4.52 -8.86
CA PRO A 616 -3.59 3.47 -8.77
C PRO A 616 -3.16 2.28 -7.90
N SER A 617 -3.85 2.05 -6.78
CA SER A 617 -3.57 0.95 -5.84
C SER A 617 -4.35 -0.33 -6.21
N ILE A 618 -4.02 -0.88 -7.39
CA ILE A 618 -4.80 -1.95 -8.04
C ILE A 618 -4.75 -3.29 -7.27
N ARG A 619 -3.68 -3.59 -6.53
CA ARG A 619 -3.55 -4.85 -5.76
C ARG A 619 -4.36 -4.82 -4.46
N GLU A 620 -4.35 -3.70 -3.78
CA GLU A 620 -5.12 -3.45 -2.56
C GLU A 620 -6.62 -3.51 -2.85
N LEU A 621 -7.07 -2.84 -3.91
CA LEU A 621 -8.46 -2.86 -4.35
C LEU A 621 -8.92 -4.28 -4.76
N GLN A 622 -8.05 -5.10 -5.37
CA GLN A 622 -8.35 -6.51 -5.65
C GLN A 622 -8.61 -7.31 -4.37
N LEU A 623 -7.80 -7.09 -3.32
CA LEU A 623 -8.05 -7.73 -2.02
C LEU A 623 -9.39 -7.28 -1.45
N ILE A 624 -9.67 -5.97 -1.41
CA ILE A 624 -10.92 -5.41 -0.88
C ILE A 624 -12.13 -6.00 -1.61
N ARG A 625 -12.09 -6.08 -2.96
CA ARG A 625 -13.13 -6.76 -3.76
C ARG A 625 -13.28 -8.23 -3.40
N SER A 626 -12.17 -8.97 -3.27
CA SER A 626 -12.21 -10.41 -2.97
C SER A 626 -12.77 -10.76 -1.59
N LEU A 627 -12.82 -9.78 -0.69
CA LEU A 627 -13.36 -9.89 0.67
C LEU A 627 -14.86 -9.55 0.75
N GLY A 628 -15.45 -8.98 -0.30
CA GLY A 628 -16.87 -8.60 -0.35
C GLY A 628 -17.27 -7.75 0.86
N GLU A 629 -18.30 -8.18 1.59
CA GLU A 629 -18.81 -7.52 2.81
C GLU A 629 -17.79 -7.38 3.96
N GLN A 630 -16.63 -8.05 3.93
CA GLN A 630 -15.55 -7.80 4.89
C GLN A 630 -14.66 -6.59 4.49
N GLY A 631 -14.72 -6.16 3.22
CA GLY A 631 -13.89 -5.11 2.65
C GLY A 631 -14.56 -3.74 2.67
N ILE A 632 -13.78 -2.69 2.96
CA ILE A 632 -14.16 -1.29 2.80
C ILE A 632 -13.12 -0.59 1.93
N ALA A 633 -13.54 -0.08 0.77
CA ALA A 633 -12.72 0.74 -0.10
C ALA A 633 -12.83 2.21 0.31
N GLY A 634 -11.69 2.88 0.48
CA GLY A 634 -11.60 4.30 0.78
C GLY A 634 -10.52 4.97 -0.05
N SER A 635 -10.75 6.22 -0.45
CA SER A 635 -9.76 7.01 -1.18
C SER A 635 -8.78 7.68 -0.22
N ILE A 636 -7.48 7.56 -0.50
CA ILE A 636 -6.43 8.32 0.19
C ILE A 636 -6.36 9.78 -0.26
N CYS A 637 -7.05 10.15 -1.35
CA CYS A 637 -7.26 11.53 -1.78
C CYS A 637 -8.63 12.04 -1.27
N PRO A 638 -8.69 12.67 -0.09
CA PRO A 638 -9.95 13.13 0.47
C PRO A 638 -10.60 14.20 -0.42
N ALA A 639 -11.93 14.18 -0.51
CA ALA A 639 -12.70 15.18 -1.26
C ALA A 639 -12.40 16.62 -0.79
N GLN A 640 -12.18 16.80 0.51
CA GLN A 640 -11.77 18.07 1.09
C GLN A 640 -10.97 17.90 2.39
N VAL A 641 -10.15 18.91 2.71
CA VAL A 641 -9.31 18.97 3.92
C VAL A 641 -9.61 20.21 4.77
N ALA A 642 -10.85 20.72 4.73
CA ALA A 642 -11.23 21.96 5.40
C ALA A 642 -12.67 22.03 5.98
N ASP A 643 -13.58 21.11 5.62
CA ASP A 643 -15.01 21.16 6.00
C ASP A 643 -15.60 19.74 6.17
N THR A 644 -16.79 19.63 6.78
CA THR A 644 -17.58 18.43 7.17
C THR A 644 -17.13 17.06 6.65
N SER A 645 -17.13 16.80 5.33
CA SER A 645 -16.52 15.60 4.70
C SER A 645 -14.97 15.61 4.74
N TYR A 646 -14.41 15.92 5.91
CA TYR A 646 -13.01 16.25 6.10
C TYR A 646 -12.12 15.00 6.08
N GLY A 647 -11.08 15.01 5.24
CA GLY A 647 -10.05 13.97 5.27
C GLY A 647 -10.65 12.58 5.10
N TYR A 648 -10.25 11.64 5.95
CA TYR A 648 -10.76 10.26 5.92
C TYR A 648 -12.04 10.05 6.73
N ARG A 649 -12.72 11.09 7.24
CA ARG A 649 -13.97 10.93 8.02
C ARG A 649 -15.04 10.10 7.29
N PRO A 650 -15.33 10.27 5.99
CA PRO A 650 -16.32 9.44 5.30
C PRO A 650 -15.98 7.94 5.33
N ILE A 651 -14.69 7.60 5.28
CA ILE A 651 -14.19 6.23 5.39
C ILE A 651 -14.35 5.74 6.84
N MET A 652 -13.97 6.57 7.82
CA MET A 652 -14.14 6.25 9.24
C MET A 652 -15.62 6.05 9.62
N HIS A 653 -16.56 6.79 9.01
CA HIS A 653 -17.99 6.55 9.15
C HIS A 653 -18.39 5.18 8.59
N ALA A 654 -17.95 4.82 7.37
CA ALA A 654 -18.20 3.49 6.81
C ALA A 654 -17.64 2.36 7.70
N VAL A 655 -16.44 2.54 8.28
CA VAL A 655 -15.89 1.60 9.28
C VAL A 655 -16.75 1.51 10.53
N LEU A 656 -17.23 2.64 11.05
CA LEU A 656 -18.09 2.70 12.25
C LEU A 656 -19.47 2.09 12.01
N ASP A 657 -20.02 2.20 10.81
CA ASP A 657 -21.31 1.61 10.46
C ASP A 657 -21.17 0.09 10.26
N ARG A 658 -20.06 -0.36 9.67
CA ARG A 658 -19.74 -1.80 9.59
C ARG A 658 -19.48 -2.41 10.98
N LEU A 659 -18.74 -1.70 11.85
CA LEU A 659 -18.57 -2.03 13.26
C LEU A 659 -19.93 -2.20 13.97
N SER A 660 -20.87 -1.29 13.72
CA SER A 660 -22.22 -1.32 14.29
C SER A 660 -23.09 -2.48 13.79
N SER A 661 -22.71 -3.14 12.68
CA SER A 661 -23.38 -4.33 12.15
C SER A 661 -22.77 -5.66 12.66
N ALA A 662 -21.63 -5.59 13.35
CA ALA A 662 -20.84 -6.74 13.79
C ALA A 662 -20.72 -6.86 15.33
N LEU A 663 -21.14 -5.82 16.07
CA LEU A 663 -21.33 -5.77 17.53
C LEU A 663 -22.83 -5.75 17.89
#